data_AF-H3GLM4-F1
#
_entry.id   AF-H3GLM4-F1
#
_cell.length_a   1.000
_cell.length_b   1.000
_cell.length_c   1.000
_cell.angle_alpha   90.00
_cell.angle_beta   90.00
_cell.angle_gamma   90.00
#
_symmetry.space_group_name_H-M   'P 1'
#
loop_
_entity.id
_entity.type
_entity.pdbx_description
1 polymer ?
#
loop_
_entity_poly.entity_id
_entity_poly.type
_entity_poly.pdbx_seq_one_letter_code
_entity_poly.pdbx_strand_id
1 'polypeptide(L)'
;MRALVWRGTAGLLCMSWVSHGAQAAGGIGGTTPSDVCSQTFEELHNLQINQKQDENGVEGGTLVPNACKNLVQADVMDVRDDEDQKSLCSNSCYDAINAKYKILLDNDCFASDDADEEASAKLQAAAYQIACQTNTAGKYCRTLVKDAGTSFSLCNDIVANLGCCFQSYRQYMLLGTAASIVAMDDAQKECTEQGIGGLDSMCPCAFNPQILIPPFTMTTPTVEKDVLSIKDGHFVDQHGRVALLRGVNLGGSSKLPVGYGHTDDQDMSAFFDGAASVSFVGRPFPLEEADLHLSRLQRWGLTFLRFIVTWEAIEHAGPGQLDHEYLTYIRAVVEKAAEYNMQVYIDPHQDVWSRWTGGDGAPMWTLECIGLEPRNFEATKAALCLETCGLPASKFPKMIWPTNYGKLACATMFTLFWAGKKYAPNCYVDGVQIQEYLQSHYLDSMVALATALKGLPNVAGYGTMNEPSAGFVGVKDLTKSVGMFQNGFAPSALQGMALGEGIAQEVDVWGSGLMAFVRGKPSRVESVDPQGVRAWREGFGCVWKEAGVWGLDAEGRPQLLQPDYFDGVDFGKDFYVPFAKTFARRLQSVVPKAMIFVEMPPVDFGDMEFPEISSEDIPNAVNAMHWYDAITLVTTTWRSYFTVDFTTGKPAFGNKALRKTHQKQLAHVASFGRKKMGNAPTLIGETGIPYNLNDARAYISGDYSAQIEAMDNTISNLESQLLSFTLWNYTADNSHGFGDLWNLEDLSISSPDSEALAVRLAGGHTRRRDDAARGLKGFARTHARKIAGVPLKSQFTMATAEYTLEFLSVDTESAAPTEIYVPYVQYPGGYRVTSSDGHCTIQKHENYDIVKYAHDTKAHKHRVIVSPRTPIGGDPRRANAPLYLALALTAVAVPLLTLYKRR
;
A
#
# COMPACT_ATOMS: atom_id res chain seq x y z
N MET A 1 -13.63 -10.32 -27.99
CA MET A 1 -13.03 -11.39 -28.85
C MET A 1 -13.10 -11.16 -30.36
N ARG A 2 -13.93 -10.26 -30.93
CA ARG A 2 -13.81 -9.89 -32.38
C ARG A 2 -12.69 -8.87 -32.71
N ALA A 3 -11.99 -8.35 -31.72
CA ALA A 3 -10.87 -7.42 -31.92
C ALA A 3 -9.48 -8.09 -31.88
N LEU A 4 -9.41 -9.43 -32.03
CA LEU A 4 -8.17 -10.21 -31.96
C LEU A 4 -7.88 -11.05 -33.22
N VAL A 5 -8.59 -10.80 -34.32
CA VAL A 5 -8.24 -11.39 -35.62
C VAL A 5 -7.36 -10.39 -36.37
N TRP A 6 -6.05 -10.46 -36.13
CA TRP A 6 -5.03 -9.71 -36.86
C TRP A 6 -5.04 -10.18 -38.33
N ARG A 7 -5.46 -9.31 -39.26
CA ARG A 7 -5.31 -9.55 -40.69
C ARG A 7 -3.87 -9.24 -41.12
N GLY A 8 -3.10 -10.30 -41.39
CA GLY A 8 -2.15 -10.39 -42.50
C GLY A 8 -0.96 -9.42 -42.55
N THR A 9 0.12 -9.74 -41.82
CA THR A 9 1.51 -9.34 -42.17
C THR A 9 2.60 -10.33 -41.67
N ALA A 10 2.24 -11.55 -41.22
CA ALA A 10 3.20 -12.48 -40.59
C ALA A 10 4.16 -13.19 -41.58
N GLY A 11 3.80 -13.32 -42.86
CA GLY A 11 4.60 -14.06 -43.85
C GLY A 11 6.00 -13.48 -44.14
N LEU A 12 6.27 -12.22 -43.75
CA LEU A 12 7.56 -11.55 -43.96
C LEU A 12 8.57 -11.77 -42.81
N LEU A 13 8.10 -12.05 -41.58
CA LEU A 13 8.96 -12.20 -40.39
C LEU A 13 9.66 -13.56 -40.33
N CYS A 14 9.05 -14.63 -40.83
CA CYS A 14 9.72 -15.93 -40.86
C CYS A 14 10.98 -15.93 -41.76
N MET A 15 11.06 -15.04 -42.76
CA MET A 15 12.27 -14.87 -43.59
C MET A 15 13.37 -14.04 -42.89
N SER A 16 13.04 -13.17 -41.94
CA SER A 16 14.04 -12.38 -41.20
C SER A 16 14.82 -13.22 -40.19
N TRP A 17 14.16 -14.20 -39.55
CA TRP A 17 14.81 -15.11 -38.60
C TRP A 17 15.71 -16.15 -39.28
N VAL A 18 15.30 -16.64 -40.45
CA VAL A 18 16.11 -17.56 -41.29
C VAL A 18 17.40 -16.89 -41.77
N SER A 19 17.40 -15.57 -42.00
CA SER A 19 18.58 -14.84 -42.46
C SER A 19 19.58 -14.47 -41.36
N HIS A 20 19.18 -14.49 -40.08
CA HIS A 20 20.05 -14.16 -38.94
C HIS A 20 20.71 -15.38 -38.26
N GLY A 21 20.16 -16.59 -38.40
CA GLY A 21 20.70 -17.82 -37.78
C GLY A 21 22.00 -18.37 -38.39
N ALA A 22 22.39 -17.92 -39.59
CA ALA A 22 23.52 -18.49 -40.33
C ALA A 22 24.91 -17.93 -39.96
N GLN A 23 25.03 -17.02 -38.98
CA GLN A 23 26.30 -16.30 -38.70
C GLN A 23 27.07 -16.70 -37.43
N ALA A 24 26.67 -17.75 -36.72
CA ALA A 24 27.41 -18.19 -35.53
C ALA A 24 27.65 -19.71 -35.54
N ALA A 25 28.73 -20.16 -36.18
CA ALA A 25 29.23 -21.53 -36.00
C ALA A 25 30.76 -21.57 -36.05
N GLY A 26 31.36 -21.79 -34.88
CA GLY A 26 32.80 -22.04 -34.75
C GLY A 26 33.16 -22.57 -33.36
N GLY A 27 33.07 -23.89 -33.15
CA GLY A 27 33.91 -24.60 -32.18
C GLY A 27 33.25 -25.57 -31.18
N ILE A 28 33.26 -26.86 -31.55
CA ILE A 28 33.47 -28.09 -30.73
C ILE A 28 32.53 -28.38 -29.54
N GLY A 29 31.68 -29.39 -29.71
CA GLY A 29 31.61 -30.52 -28.75
C GLY A 29 30.42 -30.65 -27.81
N GLY A 30 29.19 -30.34 -28.25
CA GLY A 30 27.93 -30.70 -27.59
C GLY A 30 26.79 -29.87 -28.17
N THR A 31 25.68 -30.49 -28.62
CA THR A 31 24.54 -29.74 -29.21
C THR A 31 23.88 -28.91 -28.12
N THR A 32 24.06 -27.59 -28.17
CA THR A 32 23.38 -26.63 -27.30
C THR A 32 21.96 -26.35 -27.85
N PRO A 33 21.02 -25.83 -27.03
CA PRO A 33 19.68 -25.46 -27.53
C PRO A 33 19.73 -24.53 -28.75
N SER A 34 20.74 -23.64 -28.83
CA SER A 34 20.99 -22.76 -29.97
C SER A 34 21.32 -23.52 -31.26
N ASP A 35 22.02 -24.66 -31.20
CA ASP A 35 22.37 -25.44 -32.39
C ASP A 35 21.15 -26.19 -32.94
N VAL A 36 20.30 -26.70 -32.03
CA VAL A 36 19.03 -27.35 -32.37
C VAL A 36 18.09 -26.34 -33.04
N CYS A 37 18.02 -25.10 -32.53
CA CYS A 37 17.23 -24.03 -33.13
C CYS A 37 17.69 -23.72 -34.55
N SER A 38 18.98 -23.45 -34.74
CA SER A 38 19.55 -23.10 -36.06
C SER A 38 19.34 -24.20 -37.09
N GLN A 39 19.63 -25.46 -36.74
CA GLN A 39 19.41 -26.60 -37.63
C GLN A 39 17.93 -26.77 -37.99
N THR A 40 17.03 -26.62 -37.01
CA THR A 40 15.60 -26.80 -37.22
C THR A 40 15.00 -25.68 -38.08
N PHE A 41 15.49 -24.44 -37.94
CA PHE A 41 15.13 -23.34 -38.84
C PHE A 41 15.58 -23.58 -40.28
N GLU A 42 16.79 -24.14 -40.49
CA GLU A 42 17.30 -24.50 -41.81
C GLU A 42 16.46 -25.63 -42.45
N GLU A 43 16.11 -26.66 -41.70
CA GLU A 43 15.24 -27.74 -42.15
C GLU A 43 13.83 -27.22 -42.52
N LEU A 44 13.29 -26.29 -41.72
CA LEU A 44 12.01 -25.63 -42.00
C LEU A 44 12.07 -24.76 -43.26
N HIS A 45 13.22 -24.12 -43.52
CA HIS A 45 13.46 -23.36 -44.75
C HIS A 45 13.52 -24.27 -45.99
N ASN A 46 14.23 -25.39 -45.89
CA ASN A 46 14.38 -26.37 -46.97
C ASN A 46 13.05 -27.01 -47.38
N LEU A 47 12.12 -27.22 -46.43
CA LEU A 47 10.77 -27.68 -46.74
C LEU A 47 9.98 -26.68 -47.61
N GLN A 48 10.32 -25.39 -47.55
CA GLN A 48 9.64 -24.31 -48.28
C GLN A 48 10.34 -23.96 -49.61
N ILE A 49 11.43 -24.63 -49.97
CA ILE A 49 12.16 -24.44 -51.23
C ILE A 49 11.87 -25.60 -52.19
N ASN A 50 11.73 -25.29 -53.48
CA ASN A 50 11.68 -26.32 -54.50
C ASN A 50 13.10 -26.86 -54.76
N GLN A 51 13.44 -28.01 -54.18
CA GLN A 51 14.80 -28.58 -54.25
C GLN A 51 15.31 -28.79 -55.68
N LYS A 52 14.42 -29.03 -56.66
CA LYS A 52 14.81 -29.11 -58.08
C LYS A 52 15.25 -27.76 -58.66
N GLN A 53 14.78 -26.64 -58.13
CA GLN A 53 15.17 -25.28 -58.56
C GLN A 53 16.39 -24.77 -57.79
N ASP A 54 16.61 -25.25 -56.57
CA ASP A 54 17.78 -24.92 -55.75
C ASP A 54 19.07 -25.55 -56.34
N GLU A 55 18.98 -26.79 -56.83
CA GLU A 55 20.11 -27.51 -57.44
C GLU A 55 20.39 -27.10 -58.90
N ASN A 56 19.37 -26.68 -59.67
CA ASN A 56 19.49 -26.49 -61.13
C ASN A 56 19.35 -25.03 -61.61
N GLY A 57 19.15 -24.07 -60.69
CA GLY A 57 18.92 -22.66 -61.00
C GLY A 57 17.48 -22.34 -61.42
N VAL A 58 17.10 -21.06 -61.25
CA VAL A 58 15.73 -20.56 -61.49
C VAL A 58 15.52 -20.27 -62.98
N GLU A 59 14.75 -21.09 -63.70
CA GLU A 59 14.26 -20.74 -65.04
C GLU A 59 13.26 -19.56 -64.95
N GLY A 60 13.54 -18.45 -65.64
CA GLY A 60 12.62 -17.30 -65.75
C GLY A 60 12.64 -16.31 -64.57
N GLY A 61 13.61 -16.40 -63.65
CA GLY A 61 13.85 -15.39 -62.61
C GLY A 61 12.81 -15.32 -61.49
N THR A 62 11.89 -16.29 -61.38
CA THR A 62 10.91 -16.37 -60.28
C THR A 62 10.90 -17.77 -59.66
N LEU A 63 11.11 -17.87 -58.34
CA LEU A 63 10.97 -19.12 -57.57
C LEU A 63 9.53 -19.65 -57.70
N VAL A 64 9.36 -20.90 -58.14
CA VAL A 64 8.03 -21.52 -58.21
C VAL A 64 7.69 -22.04 -56.81
N PRO A 65 6.58 -21.59 -56.18
CA PRO A 65 6.19 -22.06 -54.86
C PRO A 65 5.93 -23.57 -54.85
N ASN A 66 6.46 -24.27 -53.85
CA ASN A 66 6.11 -25.67 -53.60
C ASN A 66 4.84 -25.76 -52.71
N ALA A 67 4.25 -26.94 -52.59
CA ALA A 67 3.02 -27.15 -51.82
C ALA A 67 3.16 -26.76 -50.34
N CYS A 68 4.35 -26.94 -49.74
CA CYS A 68 4.61 -26.60 -48.34
C CYS A 68 4.77 -25.08 -48.14
N LYS A 69 5.38 -24.37 -49.11
CA LYS A 69 5.48 -22.90 -49.10
C LYS A 69 4.13 -22.24 -49.21
N ASN A 70 3.27 -22.74 -50.10
CA ASN A 70 1.88 -22.26 -50.20
C ASN A 70 1.10 -22.50 -48.90
N LEU A 71 1.39 -23.58 -48.19
CA LEU A 71 0.79 -23.89 -46.89
C LEU A 71 1.27 -22.94 -45.78
N VAL A 72 2.57 -22.60 -45.71
CA VAL A 72 3.09 -21.63 -44.72
C VAL A 72 2.61 -20.20 -45.00
N GLN A 73 2.42 -19.87 -46.27
CA GLN A 73 1.87 -18.57 -46.69
C GLN A 73 0.35 -18.47 -46.50
N ALA A 74 -0.36 -19.61 -46.48
CA ALA A 74 -1.74 -19.67 -46.05
C ALA A 74 -1.81 -19.69 -44.52
N ASP A 75 -2.69 -18.90 -43.90
CA ASP A 75 -2.84 -18.98 -42.45
C ASP A 75 -3.55 -20.30 -42.09
N VAL A 76 -2.87 -21.19 -41.37
CA VAL A 76 -3.50 -22.43 -40.85
C VAL A 76 -4.61 -22.12 -39.86
N MET A 77 -4.61 -20.89 -39.34
CA MET A 77 -5.67 -20.27 -38.55
C MET A 77 -6.66 -19.43 -39.38
N ASP A 78 -6.82 -19.64 -40.70
CA ASP A 78 -7.91 -19.07 -41.54
C ASP A 78 -9.18 -19.94 -41.55
N VAL A 79 -10.36 -19.35 -41.35
CA VAL A 79 -11.61 -20.10 -41.05
C VAL A 79 -12.04 -20.95 -42.24
N ARG A 80 -12.16 -22.26 -42.04
CA ARG A 80 -12.57 -23.27 -43.03
C ARG A 80 -13.77 -24.06 -42.50
N ASP A 81 -14.47 -24.82 -43.33
CA ASP A 81 -15.40 -25.83 -42.84
C ASP A 81 -14.66 -27.13 -42.46
N ASP A 82 -15.35 -28.09 -41.85
CA ASP A 82 -14.70 -29.32 -41.36
C ASP A 82 -14.14 -30.19 -42.50
N GLU A 83 -14.69 -30.15 -43.73
CA GLU A 83 -14.17 -30.90 -44.87
C GLU A 83 -12.86 -30.29 -45.40
N ASP A 84 -12.83 -28.97 -45.55
CA ASP A 84 -11.63 -28.22 -45.95
C ASP A 84 -10.54 -28.29 -44.87
N GLN A 85 -10.92 -28.23 -43.59
CA GLN A 85 -9.99 -28.38 -42.46
C GLN A 85 -9.43 -29.81 -42.42
N LYS A 86 -10.22 -30.84 -42.72
CA LYS A 86 -9.74 -32.21 -42.85
C LYS A 86 -8.73 -32.39 -43.99
N SER A 87 -8.95 -31.72 -45.11
CA SER A 87 -8.00 -31.71 -46.24
C SER A 87 -6.65 -31.07 -45.86
N LEU A 88 -6.69 -29.95 -45.13
CA LEU A 88 -5.50 -29.31 -44.55
C LEU A 88 -4.75 -30.24 -43.58
N CYS A 89 -5.48 -30.89 -42.67
CA CYS A 89 -4.93 -31.77 -41.65
C CYS A 89 -4.47 -33.14 -42.16
N SER A 90 -4.79 -33.47 -43.42
CA SER A 90 -4.30 -34.67 -44.09
C SER A 90 -3.14 -34.36 -45.06
N ASN A 91 -2.62 -33.12 -45.05
CA ASN A 91 -1.54 -32.68 -45.91
C ASN A 91 -0.18 -33.06 -45.32
N SER A 92 0.63 -33.82 -46.05
CA SER A 92 1.97 -34.25 -45.60
C SER A 92 2.93 -33.10 -45.31
N CYS A 93 2.75 -31.93 -45.95
CA CYS A 93 3.52 -30.73 -45.62
C CYS A 93 3.14 -30.18 -44.24
N TYR A 94 1.86 -30.25 -43.87
CA TYR A 94 1.40 -29.81 -42.57
C TYR A 94 2.06 -30.63 -41.46
N ASP A 95 2.10 -31.95 -41.61
CA ASP A 95 2.75 -32.84 -40.65
C ASP A 95 4.25 -32.55 -40.52
N ALA A 96 4.94 -32.35 -41.64
CA ALA A 96 6.37 -32.04 -41.67
C ALA A 96 6.68 -30.69 -41.00
N ILE A 97 5.90 -29.65 -41.30
CA ILE A 97 6.06 -28.31 -40.71
C ILE A 97 5.69 -28.31 -39.23
N ASN A 98 4.59 -28.97 -38.87
CA ASN A 98 4.11 -29.10 -37.48
C ASN A 98 5.18 -29.74 -36.58
N ALA A 99 5.85 -30.80 -37.07
CA ALA A 99 6.94 -31.45 -36.34
C ALA A 99 8.14 -30.52 -36.11
N LYS A 100 8.49 -29.66 -37.08
CA LYS A 100 9.60 -28.69 -36.93
C LYS A 100 9.25 -27.55 -35.99
N TYR A 101 8.05 -26.97 -36.12
CA TYR A 101 7.59 -25.93 -35.18
C TYR A 101 7.49 -26.44 -33.75
N LYS A 102 7.13 -27.71 -33.54
CA LYS A 102 7.16 -28.33 -32.22
C LYS A 102 8.57 -28.34 -31.63
N ILE A 103 9.58 -28.76 -32.41
CA ILE A 103 10.98 -28.74 -31.96
C ILE A 103 11.43 -27.32 -31.60
N LEU A 104 11.04 -26.32 -32.40
CA LEU A 104 11.38 -24.92 -32.13
C LEU A 104 10.72 -24.37 -30.85
N LEU A 105 9.46 -24.74 -30.59
CA LEU A 105 8.75 -24.37 -29.36
C LEU A 105 9.33 -25.07 -28.12
N ASP A 106 9.62 -26.37 -28.22
CA ASP A 106 10.16 -27.16 -27.10
C ASP A 106 11.59 -26.73 -26.69
N ASN A 107 12.31 -26.00 -27.55
CA ASN A 107 13.66 -25.49 -27.32
C ASN A 107 13.74 -23.95 -27.19
N ASP A 108 12.60 -23.27 -27.08
CA ASP A 108 12.49 -21.79 -26.93
C ASP A 108 13.23 -20.98 -28.02
N CYS A 109 13.16 -21.45 -29.27
CA CYS A 109 13.93 -20.91 -30.38
C CYS A 109 13.48 -19.53 -30.91
N PHE A 110 12.47 -18.91 -30.28
CA PHE A 110 11.84 -17.66 -30.74
C PHE A 110 12.10 -16.47 -29.79
N ALA A 111 12.98 -16.62 -28.81
CA ALA A 111 13.31 -15.56 -27.85
C ALA A 111 13.76 -14.27 -28.56
N SER A 112 13.13 -13.13 -28.25
CA SER A 112 13.45 -11.82 -28.84
C SER A 112 13.47 -10.71 -27.78
N ASP A 113 14.24 -9.66 -28.05
CA ASP A 113 14.20 -8.42 -27.25
C ASP A 113 12.91 -7.62 -27.47
N ASP A 114 12.14 -7.95 -28.52
CA ASP A 114 10.80 -7.44 -28.82
C ASP A 114 9.74 -8.49 -28.48
N ALA A 115 8.97 -8.23 -27.42
CA ALA A 115 7.96 -9.14 -26.91
C ALA A 115 6.80 -9.38 -27.89
N ASP A 116 6.48 -8.41 -28.75
CA ASP A 116 5.42 -8.56 -29.75
C ASP A 116 5.92 -9.43 -30.91
N GLU A 117 7.20 -9.32 -31.26
CA GLU A 117 7.84 -10.19 -32.27
C GLU A 117 7.96 -11.63 -31.77
N GLU A 118 8.44 -11.84 -30.53
CA GLU A 118 8.54 -13.15 -29.89
C GLU A 118 7.15 -13.82 -29.78
N ALA A 119 6.15 -13.11 -29.27
CA ALA A 119 4.79 -13.62 -29.15
C ALA A 119 4.20 -13.96 -30.52
N SER A 120 4.41 -13.12 -31.53
CA SER A 120 3.91 -13.37 -32.89
C SER A 120 4.53 -14.64 -33.50
N ALA A 121 5.84 -14.83 -33.33
CA ALA A 121 6.54 -16.02 -33.83
C ALA A 121 6.13 -17.30 -33.10
N LYS A 122 6.00 -17.25 -31.77
CA LYS A 122 5.51 -18.37 -30.95
C LYS A 122 4.07 -18.73 -31.28
N LEU A 123 3.18 -17.75 -31.45
CA LEU A 123 1.79 -17.97 -31.87
C LEU A 123 1.71 -18.60 -33.26
N GLN A 124 2.52 -18.14 -34.22
CA GLN A 124 2.55 -18.72 -35.56
C GLN A 124 2.99 -20.20 -35.53
N ALA A 125 4.01 -20.54 -34.74
CA ALA A 125 4.45 -21.93 -34.58
C ALA A 125 3.39 -22.80 -33.88
N ALA A 126 2.75 -22.25 -32.84
CA ALA A 126 1.73 -22.94 -32.06
C ALA A 126 0.42 -23.18 -32.80
N ALA A 127 0.10 -22.33 -33.78
CA ALA A 127 -1.04 -22.48 -34.67
C ALA A 127 -1.08 -23.87 -35.34
N TYR A 128 0.08 -24.42 -35.71
CA TYR A 128 0.20 -25.76 -36.30
C TYR A 128 -0.08 -26.88 -35.28
N GLN A 129 0.10 -26.63 -33.98
CA GLN A 129 -0.18 -27.63 -32.94
C GLN A 129 -1.69 -27.76 -32.65
N ILE A 130 -2.46 -26.70 -32.92
CA ILE A 130 -3.87 -26.62 -32.55
C ILE A 130 -4.84 -26.69 -33.73
N ALA A 131 -4.44 -26.27 -34.94
CA ALA A 131 -5.38 -26.08 -36.04
C ALA A 131 -6.08 -27.39 -36.46
N CYS A 132 -5.47 -28.55 -36.21
CA CYS A 132 -6.03 -29.86 -36.53
C CYS A 132 -6.66 -30.61 -35.35
N GLN A 133 -6.83 -29.95 -34.21
CA GLN A 133 -7.49 -30.58 -33.05
C GLN A 133 -9.01 -30.66 -33.25
N THR A 134 -9.60 -31.75 -32.78
CA THR A 134 -11.05 -31.98 -32.84
C THR A 134 -11.63 -32.16 -31.44
N ASN A 135 -12.89 -31.76 -31.25
CA ASN A 135 -13.62 -32.03 -30.01
C ASN A 135 -14.08 -33.49 -29.92
N THR A 136 -14.76 -33.84 -28.83
CA THR A 136 -15.34 -35.18 -28.59
C THR A 136 -16.34 -35.64 -29.64
N ALA A 137 -16.91 -34.72 -30.43
CA ALA A 137 -17.83 -35.01 -31.53
C ALA A 137 -17.14 -35.10 -32.90
N GLY A 138 -15.80 -34.99 -32.96
CA GLY A 138 -15.02 -35.07 -34.20
C GLY A 138 -15.07 -33.80 -35.07
N LYS A 139 -15.59 -32.68 -34.55
CA LYS A 139 -15.54 -31.38 -35.21
C LYS A 139 -14.25 -30.65 -34.87
N TYR A 140 -13.67 -29.93 -35.83
CA TYR A 140 -12.43 -29.20 -35.55
C TYR A 140 -12.67 -28.10 -34.51
N CYS A 141 -11.79 -27.98 -33.52
CA CYS A 141 -11.92 -27.00 -32.42
C CYS A 141 -12.07 -25.56 -32.95
N ARG A 142 -11.52 -25.32 -34.13
CA ARG A 142 -11.48 -24.01 -34.77
C ARG A 142 -12.75 -23.63 -35.54
N THR A 143 -13.50 -24.61 -36.08
CA THR A 143 -14.79 -24.34 -36.75
C THR A 143 -15.84 -23.83 -35.78
N LEU A 144 -15.69 -24.15 -34.49
CA LEU A 144 -16.57 -23.72 -33.38
C LEU A 144 -16.44 -22.22 -33.02
N VAL A 145 -15.36 -21.54 -33.45
CA VAL A 145 -15.11 -20.11 -33.19
C VAL A 145 -15.80 -19.20 -34.23
N LYS A 146 -16.24 -19.77 -35.36
CA LYS A 146 -16.80 -19.05 -36.52
C LYS A 146 -18.08 -18.25 -36.23
N ASP A 147 -18.86 -18.66 -35.23
CA ASP A 147 -20.23 -18.18 -35.03
C ASP A 147 -20.37 -17.06 -33.96
N ALA A 148 -19.26 -16.60 -33.36
CA ALA A 148 -19.31 -15.55 -32.33
C ALA A 148 -19.60 -14.15 -32.95
N GLY A 149 -20.81 -13.62 -32.73
CA GLY A 149 -21.33 -12.30 -33.16
C GLY A 149 -21.88 -11.42 -32.01
N THR A 150 -22.38 -10.22 -32.30
CA THR A 150 -22.49 -9.05 -31.39
C THR A 150 -23.55 -9.07 -30.27
N SER A 151 -24.04 -10.22 -29.82
CA SER A 151 -25.07 -10.27 -28.76
C SER A 151 -25.07 -11.54 -27.91
N PHE A 152 -23.90 -12.11 -27.62
CA PHE A 152 -23.77 -13.42 -26.98
C PHE A 152 -23.10 -13.38 -25.59
N SER A 153 -23.47 -14.31 -24.72
CA SER A 153 -22.82 -14.64 -23.45
C SER A 153 -21.50 -15.37 -23.71
N LEU A 154 -20.41 -14.87 -23.13
CA LEU A 154 -19.08 -15.50 -23.24
C LEU A 154 -19.13 -16.98 -22.85
N CYS A 155 -19.86 -17.28 -21.77
CA CYS A 155 -19.94 -18.62 -21.22
C CYS A 155 -20.82 -19.54 -22.06
N ASN A 156 -22.07 -19.15 -22.33
CA ASN A 156 -23.03 -20.06 -22.97
C ASN A 156 -22.80 -20.22 -24.48
N ASP A 157 -22.31 -19.19 -25.16
CA ASP A 157 -22.28 -19.17 -26.62
C ASP A 157 -20.86 -19.41 -27.20
N ILE A 158 -19.81 -19.23 -26.40
CA ILE A 158 -18.42 -19.38 -26.84
C ILE A 158 -17.72 -20.49 -26.05
N VAL A 159 -17.61 -20.35 -24.72
CA VAL A 159 -16.83 -21.27 -23.89
C VAL A 159 -17.51 -22.65 -23.78
N ALA A 160 -18.83 -22.70 -23.60
CA ALA A 160 -19.61 -23.95 -23.61
C ALA A 160 -19.50 -24.70 -24.95
N ASN A 161 -19.52 -23.97 -26.07
CA ASN A 161 -19.43 -24.56 -27.40
C ASN A 161 -18.02 -25.07 -27.72
N LEU A 162 -16.97 -24.40 -27.22
CA LEU A 162 -15.60 -24.89 -27.29
C LEU A 162 -15.40 -26.15 -26.43
N GLY A 163 -16.04 -26.24 -25.26
CA GLY A 163 -15.92 -27.37 -24.35
C GLY A 163 -14.45 -27.71 -24.06
N CYS A 164 -14.05 -28.96 -24.21
CA CYS A 164 -12.65 -29.39 -24.00
C CYS A 164 -11.62 -28.75 -24.97
N CYS A 165 -12.05 -28.17 -26.10
CA CYS A 165 -11.17 -27.39 -26.99
C CYS A 165 -10.79 -26.04 -26.38
N PHE A 166 -11.51 -25.57 -25.35
CA PHE A 166 -11.21 -24.32 -24.67
C PHE A 166 -9.81 -24.34 -24.04
N GLN A 167 -9.41 -25.45 -23.41
CA GLN A 167 -8.05 -25.56 -22.86
C GLN A 167 -6.96 -25.53 -23.93
N SER A 168 -7.18 -26.18 -25.06
CA SER A 168 -6.24 -26.12 -26.19
C SER A 168 -6.10 -24.71 -26.75
N TYR A 169 -7.22 -23.99 -26.87
CA TYR A 169 -7.22 -22.59 -27.30
C TYR A 169 -6.57 -21.69 -26.26
N ARG A 170 -6.80 -21.95 -24.96
CA ARG A 170 -6.12 -21.25 -23.86
C ARG A 170 -4.61 -21.48 -23.92
N GLN A 171 -4.13 -22.71 -24.06
CA GLN A 171 -2.70 -23.03 -24.21
C GLN A 171 -2.05 -22.31 -25.40
N TYR A 172 -2.76 -22.18 -26.51
CA TYR A 172 -2.32 -21.34 -27.63
C TYR A 172 -2.20 -19.87 -27.24
N MET A 173 -3.21 -19.33 -26.55
CA MET A 173 -3.19 -17.94 -26.07
C MET A 173 -2.16 -17.70 -24.97
N LEU A 174 -1.65 -18.75 -24.28
CA LEU A 174 -0.51 -18.68 -23.34
C LEU A 174 0.81 -18.31 -24.02
N LEU A 175 0.93 -18.53 -25.33
CA LEU A 175 2.08 -18.12 -26.12
C LEU A 175 1.93 -16.69 -26.69
N GLY A 176 0.78 -16.05 -26.42
CA GLY A 176 0.52 -14.66 -26.74
C GLY A 176 0.93 -13.70 -25.62
N THR A 177 0.36 -12.49 -25.62
CA THR A 177 0.68 -11.48 -24.60
C THR A 177 0.11 -11.85 -23.23
N ALA A 178 0.71 -11.37 -22.14
CA ALA A 178 0.21 -11.58 -20.77
C ALA A 178 -1.27 -11.16 -20.59
N ALA A 179 -1.75 -10.16 -21.34
CA ALA A 179 -3.15 -9.76 -21.37
C ALA A 179 -4.08 -10.84 -21.95
N SER A 180 -3.60 -11.61 -22.92
CA SER A 180 -4.32 -12.73 -23.53
C SER A 180 -4.47 -13.89 -22.54
N ILE A 181 -3.45 -14.13 -21.71
CA ILE A 181 -3.43 -15.16 -20.66
C ILE A 181 -4.49 -14.86 -19.59
N VAL A 182 -4.44 -13.65 -19.04
CA VAL A 182 -5.38 -13.20 -18.01
C VAL A 182 -6.82 -13.24 -18.52
N ALA A 183 -7.06 -12.82 -19.77
CA ALA A 183 -8.39 -12.88 -20.36
C ALA A 183 -8.92 -14.33 -20.51
N MET A 184 -8.05 -15.32 -20.72
CA MET A 184 -8.48 -16.73 -20.76
C MET A 184 -8.72 -17.30 -19.36
N ASP A 185 -7.92 -16.90 -18.38
CA ASP A 185 -8.07 -17.33 -16.99
C ASP A 185 -9.35 -16.75 -16.36
N ASP A 186 -9.63 -15.47 -16.62
CA ASP A 186 -10.86 -14.81 -16.20
C ASP A 186 -12.08 -15.46 -16.86
N ALA A 187 -12.02 -15.75 -18.18
CA ALA A 187 -13.10 -16.43 -18.89
C ALA A 187 -13.33 -17.85 -18.35
N GLN A 188 -12.25 -18.60 -18.05
CA GLN A 188 -12.37 -19.93 -17.46
C GLN A 188 -13.06 -19.87 -16.10
N LYS A 189 -12.64 -18.92 -15.25
CA LYS A 189 -13.18 -18.73 -13.92
C LYS A 189 -14.65 -18.33 -13.97
N GLU A 190 -14.99 -17.28 -14.72
CA GLU A 190 -16.36 -16.77 -14.89
C GLU A 190 -17.30 -17.89 -15.37
N CYS A 191 -16.86 -18.70 -16.33
CA CYS A 191 -17.69 -19.74 -16.92
C CYS A 191 -17.81 -21.00 -16.07
N THR A 192 -16.79 -21.30 -15.26
CA THR A 192 -16.86 -22.35 -14.24
C THR A 192 -17.87 -21.98 -13.16
N GLU A 193 -17.89 -20.71 -12.72
CA GLU A 193 -18.86 -20.19 -11.77
C GLU A 193 -20.30 -20.22 -12.31
N GLN A 194 -20.49 -20.12 -13.63
CA GLN A 194 -21.78 -20.29 -14.31
C GLN A 194 -22.17 -21.76 -14.58
N GLY A 195 -21.40 -22.73 -14.06
CA GLY A 195 -21.72 -24.16 -14.13
C GLY A 195 -21.26 -24.88 -15.39
N ILE A 196 -20.38 -24.28 -16.19
CA ILE A 196 -19.80 -24.93 -17.38
C ILE A 196 -18.63 -25.81 -16.95
N GLY A 197 -18.81 -27.12 -17.01
CA GLY A 197 -17.81 -28.12 -16.63
C GLY A 197 -16.88 -28.56 -17.78
N GLY A 198 -15.75 -29.18 -17.43
CA GLY A 198 -14.77 -29.72 -18.40
C GLY A 198 -13.88 -28.67 -19.04
N LEU A 199 -13.90 -27.44 -18.53
CA LEU A 199 -13.07 -26.32 -18.99
C LEU A 199 -11.64 -26.38 -18.50
N ASP A 200 -11.29 -27.25 -17.57
CA ASP A 200 -9.96 -27.47 -17.00
C ASP A 200 -9.25 -28.70 -17.59
N SER A 201 -9.98 -29.48 -18.40
CA SER A 201 -9.52 -30.73 -18.97
C SER A 201 -8.98 -30.50 -20.38
N MET A 202 -7.71 -30.85 -20.61
CA MET A 202 -7.18 -30.93 -21.98
C MET A 202 -7.99 -31.92 -22.82
N CYS A 203 -8.19 -31.59 -24.10
CA CYS A 203 -8.99 -32.39 -25.02
C CYS A 203 -8.54 -33.87 -25.04
N PRO A 204 -9.41 -34.86 -24.73
CA PRO A 204 -9.08 -36.29 -24.82
C PRO A 204 -9.29 -36.91 -26.21
N CYS A 205 -9.31 -36.14 -27.31
CA CYS A 205 -9.85 -36.61 -28.60
C CYS A 205 -8.84 -36.62 -29.75
N ALA A 206 -9.12 -37.47 -30.75
CA ALA A 206 -8.16 -38.00 -31.72
C ALA A 206 -7.62 -36.99 -32.74
N PHE A 207 -6.41 -37.30 -33.22
CA PHE A 207 -5.63 -36.63 -34.29
C PHE A 207 -4.87 -35.34 -33.93
N ASN A 208 -3.89 -35.46 -33.04
CA ASN A 208 -2.50 -35.05 -33.33
C ASN A 208 -1.59 -35.85 -32.37
N PRO A 209 -0.88 -36.91 -32.80
CA PRO A 209 -0.12 -37.80 -31.89
C PRO A 209 1.11 -37.12 -31.23
N GLN A 210 1.27 -35.81 -31.38
CA GLN A 210 2.39 -34.99 -30.89
C GLN A 210 1.93 -33.99 -29.80
N ILE A 211 1.02 -34.40 -28.89
CA ILE A 211 0.41 -33.50 -27.90
C ILE A 211 1.45 -32.86 -26.95
N LEU A 212 1.23 -31.56 -26.75
CA LEU A 212 2.00 -30.53 -26.06
C LEU A 212 2.40 -30.85 -24.60
N ILE A 213 3.64 -30.42 -24.29
CA ILE A 213 4.26 -29.93 -23.05
C ILE A 213 3.61 -30.39 -21.71
N PRO A 214 4.35 -31.07 -20.79
CA PRO A 214 3.85 -31.33 -19.44
C PRO A 214 3.49 -30.01 -18.75
N PRO A 215 2.55 -29.99 -17.79
CA PRO A 215 2.13 -28.76 -17.12
C PRO A 215 3.36 -28.02 -16.62
N PHE A 216 3.53 -26.77 -17.06
CA PHE A 216 4.47 -25.84 -16.44
C PHE A 216 4.05 -25.77 -14.98
N THR A 217 4.72 -26.54 -14.12
CA THR A 217 4.90 -26.12 -12.75
C THR A 217 5.58 -24.76 -12.88
N MET A 218 4.84 -23.67 -12.65
CA MET A 218 5.48 -22.45 -12.22
C MET A 218 6.33 -22.89 -11.03
N THR A 219 7.63 -23.03 -11.25
CA THR A 219 8.56 -22.97 -10.15
C THR A 219 8.34 -21.57 -9.60
N THR A 220 7.48 -21.45 -8.58
CA THR A 220 7.56 -20.37 -7.62
C THR A 220 9.05 -20.23 -7.34
N PRO A 221 9.68 -19.11 -7.73
CA PRO A 221 11.06 -18.88 -7.36
C PRO A 221 11.13 -19.16 -5.87
N THR A 222 12.14 -19.92 -5.43
CA THR A 222 12.42 -20.04 -4.00
C THR A 222 12.51 -18.63 -3.45
N VAL A 223 11.44 -18.15 -2.81
CA VAL A 223 11.38 -16.82 -2.22
C VAL A 223 12.35 -16.89 -1.08
N GLU A 224 13.52 -16.29 -1.28
CA GLU A 224 14.47 -16.11 -0.21
C GLU A 224 13.75 -15.30 0.87
N LYS A 225 13.51 -15.95 2.03
CA LYS A 225 12.79 -15.33 3.13
C LYS A 225 13.75 -14.39 3.84
N ASP A 226 13.74 -13.13 3.42
CA ASP A 226 14.58 -12.10 4.03
C ASP A 226 14.29 -11.99 5.53
N VAL A 227 15.36 -11.86 6.31
CA VAL A 227 15.28 -11.61 7.76
C VAL A 227 15.88 -10.24 8.00
N LEU A 228 15.07 -9.34 8.56
CA LEU A 228 15.48 -7.97 8.84
C LEU A 228 16.07 -7.85 10.26
N SER A 229 17.12 -7.06 10.39
CA SER A 229 17.74 -6.71 11.67
C SER A 229 18.29 -5.28 11.64
N ILE A 230 18.93 -4.83 12.72
CA ILE A 230 19.56 -3.50 12.78
C ILE A 230 21.07 -3.62 12.96
N LYS A 231 21.82 -2.74 12.31
CA LYS A 231 23.26 -2.59 12.48
C LYS A 231 23.71 -1.17 12.16
N ASP A 232 24.49 -0.56 13.04
CA ASP A 232 25.13 0.75 12.82
C ASP A 232 24.17 1.87 12.35
N GLY A 233 22.94 1.87 12.87
CA GLY A 233 21.90 2.85 12.52
C GLY A 233 21.17 2.59 11.20
N HIS A 234 21.32 1.40 10.64
CA HIS A 234 20.64 0.94 9.44
C HIS A 234 19.80 -0.31 9.70
N PHE A 235 18.71 -0.45 8.95
CA PHE A 235 18.09 -1.75 8.75
C PHE A 235 18.98 -2.56 7.82
N VAL A 236 19.21 -3.83 8.15
CA VAL A 236 20.05 -4.73 7.36
C VAL A 236 19.40 -6.10 7.19
N ASP A 237 19.57 -6.68 6.02
CA ASP A 237 19.13 -8.05 5.76
C ASP A 237 20.14 -9.09 6.30
N GLN A 238 19.83 -10.37 6.11
CA GLN A 238 20.68 -11.49 6.52
C GLN A 238 22.07 -11.51 5.86
N HIS A 239 22.27 -10.77 4.77
CA HIS A 239 23.54 -10.66 4.04
C HIS A 239 24.35 -9.42 4.44
N GLY A 240 23.81 -8.59 5.34
CA GLY A 240 24.42 -7.33 5.77
C GLY A 240 24.22 -6.17 4.79
N ARG A 241 23.31 -6.30 3.80
CA ARG A 241 22.94 -5.20 2.90
C ARG A 241 22.04 -4.22 3.65
N VAL A 242 22.27 -2.92 3.48
CA VAL A 242 21.39 -1.87 4.02
C VAL A 242 20.05 -1.90 3.28
N ALA A 243 18.96 -2.06 4.02
CA ALA A 243 17.60 -2.05 3.50
C ALA A 243 16.97 -0.65 3.65
N LEU A 244 16.42 -0.11 2.56
CA LEU A 244 15.59 1.08 2.60
C LEU A 244 14.13 0.64 2.50
N LEU A 245 13.43 0.64 3.64
CA LEU A 245 12.09 0.08 3.74
C LEU A 245 11.08 1.08 3.17
N ARG A 246 10.27 0.62 2.22
CA ARG A 246 9.14 1.38 1.66
C ARG A 246 7.89 0.54 1.74
N GLY A 247 6.84 1.14 2.27
CA GLY A 247 5.69 0.38 2.71
C GLY A 247 4.39 1.16 2.82
N VAL A 248 3.41 0.50 3.43
CA VAL A 248 2.11 1.07 3.77
C VAL A 248 1.71 0.69 5.19
N ASN A 249 0.87 1.53 5.78
CA ASN A 249 -0.04 1.15 6.84
C ASN A 249 -1.13 0.27 6.25
N LEU A 250 -1.29 -0.95 6.76
CA LEU A 250 -2.19 -1.94 6.19
C LEU A 250 -3.48 -2.04 7.00
N GLY A 251 -4.55 -1.49 6.42
CA GLY A 251 -5.93 -1.57 6.87
C GLY A 251 -6.35 -0.41 7.77
N GLY A 252 -6.58 0.79 7.22
CA GLY A 252 -7.16 1.91 7.97
C GLY A 252 -8.54 1.57 8.54
N SER A 253 -9.31 0.75 7.84
CA SER A 253 -10.59 0.21 8.33
C SER A 253 -10.44 -0.87 9.42
N SER A 254 -9.22 -1.38 9.68
CA SER A 254 -8.96 -2.31 10.79
C SER A 254 -9.07 -1.65 12.17
N LYS A 255 -9.18 -0.31 12.21
CA LYS A 255 -9.60 0.45 13.39
C LYS A 255 -11.00 0.05 13.89
N LEU A 256 -11.81 -0.52 13.00
CA LEU A 256 -13.21 -0.86 13.26
C LEU A 256 -13.46 -2.36 13.04
N PRO A 257 -14.41 -2.97 13.78
CA PRO A 257 -14.77 -4.37 13.56
C PRO A 257 -15.36 -4.59 12.16
N VAL A 258 -15.40 -5.86 11.72
CA VAL A 258 -16.02 -6.23 10.45
C VAL A 258 -17.53 -5.95 10.50
N GLY A 259 -18.07 -5.46 9.39
CA GLY A 259 -19.49 -5.08 9.28
C GLY A 259 -19.82 -3.72 9.93
N TYR A 260 -18.80 -2.99 10.38
CA TYR A 260 -18.93 -1.66 10.96
C TYR A 260 -18.09 -0.65 10.18
N GLY A 261 -18.69 0.47 9.80
CA GLY A 261 -18.01 1.60 9.16
C GLY A 261 -18.80 2.90 9.33
N HIS A 262 -18.13 4.03 9.24
CA HIS A 262 -18.77 5.35 9.32
C HIS A 262 -19.39 5.75 7.97
N THR A 263 -20.55 5.15 7.66
CA THR A 263 -21.38 5.50 6.49
C THR A 263 -22.72 6.11 6.92
N ASP A 264 -23.45 6.72 5.99
CA ASP A 264 -24.77 7.33 6.28
C ASP A 264 -25.87 6.30 6.59
N ASP A 265 -25.70 5.07 6.13
CA ASP A 265 -26.66 3.96 6.21
C ASP A 265 -26.27 2.87 7.22
N GLN A 266 -25.13 3.01 7.90
CA GLN A 266 -24.67 2.04 8.89
C GLN A 266 -25.66 1.92 10.06
N ASP A 267 -25.99 0.69 10.42
CA ASP A 267 -26.71 0.39 11.65
C ASP A 267 -25.76 0.50 12.86
N MET A 268 -26.05 1.47 13.73
CA MET A 268 -25.30 1.75 14.96
C MET A 268 -26.01 1.20 16.23
N SER A 269 -27.11 0.46 16.09
CA SER A 269 -27.90 -0.03 17.23
C SER A 269 -27.09 -0.94 18.17
N ALA A 270 -26.16 -1.73 17.61
CA ALA A 270 -25.28 -2.62 18.36
C ALA A 270 -24.01 -1.92 18.89
N PHE A 271 -23.83 -0.61 18.68
CA PHE A 271 -22.59 0.11 19.01
C PHE A 271 -22.16 -0.04 20.48
N PHE A 272 -23.13 -0.02 21.41
CA PHE A 272 -22.84 -0.25 22.84
C PHE A 272 -23.12 -1.71 23.24
N ASP A 273 -24.32 -2.22 22.97
CA ASP A 273 -24.75 -3.53 23.50
C ASP A 273 -24.08 -4.72 22.80
N GLY A 274 -23.49 -4.52 21.61
CA GLY A 274 -22.74 -5.53 20.87
C GLY A 274 -21.23 -5.49 21.10
N ALA A 275 -20.72 -4.60 21.96
CA ALA A 275 -19.28 -4.38 22.14
C ALA A 275 -18.49 -5.66 22.47
N ALA A 276 -19.05 -6.54 23.29
CA ALA A 276 -18.41 -7.78 23.72
C ALA A 276 -18.55 -8.94 22.71
N SER A 277 -19.23 -8.74 21.58
CA SER A 277 -19.48 -9.77 20.56
C SER A 277 -19.10 -9.34 19.15
N VAL A 278 -18.31 -8.27 19.02
CA VAL A 278 -17.77 -7.83 17.72
C VAL A 278 -16.75 -8.85 17.20
N SER A 279 -16.42 -8.79 15.91
CA SER A 279 -15.33 -9.58 15.34
C SER A 279 -14.45 -8.71 14.46
N PHE A 280 -13.15 -8.96 14.51
CA PHE A 280 -12.15 -8.37 13.63
C PHE A 280 -11.59 -9.40 12.63
N VAL A 281 -12.07 -10.64 12.66
CA VAL A 281 -11.72 -11.67 11.66
C VAL A 281 -12.18 -11.20 10.28
N GLY A 282 -11.23 -11.00 9.38
CA GLY A 282 -11.46 -10.38 8.06
C GLY A 282 -10.92 -8.96 7.91
N ARG A 283 -10.28 -8.38 8.94
CA ARG A 283 -9.50 -7.12 8.85
C ARG A 283 -7.99 -7.41 8.75
N PRO A 284 -7.26 -6.94 7.73
CA PRO A 284 -7.57 -5.80 6.87
C PRO A 284 -8.42 -6.12 5.62
N PHE A 285 -8.60 -7.41 5.30
CA PHE A 285 -9.44 -7.90 4.21
C PHE A 285 -9.69 -9.42 4.38
N PRO A 286 -10.75 -10.00 3.80
CA PRO A 286 -10.95 -11.45 3.80
C PRO A 286 -9.71 -12.21 3.29
N LEU A 287 -9.42 -13.37 3.87
CA LEU A 287 -8.17 -14.10 3.58
C LEU A 287 -8.08 -14.50 2.10
N GLU A 288 -9.22 -14.81 1.48
CA GLU A 288 -9.38 -15.13 0.06
C GLU A 288 -9.05 -13.96 -0.88
N GLU A 289 -9.05 -12.72 -0.38
CA GLU A 289 -8.69 -11.52 -1.14
C GLU A 289 -7.22 -11.13 -0.98
N ALA A 290 -6.49 -11.79 -0.08
CA ALA A 290 -5.12 -11.43 0.27
C ALA A 290 -4.17 -11.41 -0.93
N ASP A 291 -4.29 -12.39 -1.84
CA ASP A 291 -3.45 -12.48 -3.05
C ASP A 291 -3.58 -11.24 -3.94
N LEU A 292 -4.79 -10.70 -4.07
CA LEU A 292 -5.05 -9.50 -4.86
C LEU A 292 -4.36 -8.28 -4.25
N HIS A 293 -4.55 -8.07 -2.93
CA HIS A 293 -4.04 -6.89 -2.25
C HIS A 293 -2.51 -6.93 -2.09
N LEU A 294 -1.95 -8.07 -1.73
CA LEU A 294 -0.50 -8.24 -1.55
C LEU A 294 0.24 -8.18 -2.89
N SER A 295 -0.33 -8.72 -3.97
CA SER A 295 0.26 -8.60 -5.30
C SER A 295 0.28 -7.15 -5.81
N ARG A 296 -0.76 -6.35 -5.51
CA ARG A 296 -0.77 -4.89 -5.81
C ARG A 296 0.37 -4.18 -5.09
N LEU A 297 0.52 -4.38 -3.79
CA LEU A 297 1.57 -3.74 -3.00
C LEU A 297 2.97 -4.13 -3.48
N GLN A 298 3.20 -5.41 -3.77
CA GLN A 298 4.48 -5.91 -4.29
C GLN A 298 4.81 -5.24 -5.61
N ARG A 299 3.83 -5.22 -6.52
CA ARG A 299 3.92 -4.59 -7.84
C ARG A 299 4.18 -3.10 -7.78
N TRP A 300 3.74 -2.41 -6.73
CA TRP A 300 4.00 -0.98 -6.52
C TRP A 300 5.32 -0.70 -5.80
N GLY A 301 6.07 -1.76 -5.42
CA GLY A 301 7.35 -1.67 -4.74
C GLY A 301 7.23 -1.37 -3.25
N LEU A 302 6.03 -1.55 -2.67
CA LEU A 302 5.73 -1.33 -1.28
C LEU A 302 5.75 -2.69 -0.57
N THR A 303 6.90 -3.04 0.00
CA THR A 303 7.19 -4.40 0.51
C THR A 303 7.41 -4.47 2.02
N PHE A 304 7.09 -3.38 2.71
CA PHE A 304 7.10 -3.29 4.16
C PHE A 304 5.70 -2.91 4.65
N LEU A 305 5.16 -3.61 5.65
CA LEU A 305 3.79 -3.42 6.12
C LEU A 305 3.83 -3.02 7.59
N ARG A 306 3.29 -1.84 7.90
CA ARG A 306 2.85 -1.48 9.25
C ARG A 306 1.45 -2.05 9.43
N PHE A 307 1.34 -3.19 10.11
CA PHE A 307 0.11 -3.97 10.17
C PHE A 307 -0.72 -3.54 11.37
N ILE A 308 -1.86 -2.91 11.11
CA ILE A 308 -2.73 -2.29 12.13
C ILE A 308 -3.46 -3.39 12.91
N VAL A 309 -3.30 -3.38 14.22
CA VAL A 309 -4.05 -4.23 15.16
C VAL A 309 -4.47 -3.39 16.36
N THR A 310 -5.76 -3.33 16.66
CA THR A 310 -6.26 -2.66 17.86
C THR A 310 -6.26 -3.61 19.07
N TRP A 311 -6.16 -3.06 20.28
CA TRP A 311 -6.30 -3.87 21.51
C TRP A 311 -7.69 -4.51 21.60
N GLU A 312 -8.73 -3.78 21.17
CA GLU A 312 -10.10 -4.27 21.07
C GLU A 312 -10.18 -5.53 20.19
N ALA A 313 -9.47 -5.57 19.06
CA ALA A 313 -9.49 -6.75 18.19
C ALA A 313 -9.03 -8.04 18.88
N ILE A 314 -8.18 -7.92 19.91
CA ILE A 314 -7.65 -9.06 20.66
C ILE A 314 -8.49 -9.36 21.91
N GLU A 315 -9.07 -8.37 22.58
CA GLU A 315 -9.62 -8.50 23.94
C GLU A 315 -10.96 -7.75 24.11
N HIS A 316 -11.84 -7.78 23.09
CA HIS A 316 -13.14 -7.07 23.12
C HIS A 316 -14.14 -7.65 24.15
N ALA A 317 -14.13 -8.96 24.38
CA ALA A 317 -15.13 -9.65 25.21
C ALA A 317 -15.02 -9.34 26.71
N GLY A 318 -13.86 -8.84 27.16
CA GLY A 318 -13.60 -8.48 28.54
C GLY A 318 -12.16 -8.74 28.96
N PRO A 319 -11.79 -8.33 30.19
CA PRO A 319 -10.43 -8.49 30.70
C PRO A 319 -10.04 -9.99 30.76
N GLY A 320 -8.90 -10.31 30.14
CA GLY A 320 -8.32 -11.64 30.02
C GLY A 320 -8.97 -12.55 28.97
N GLN A 321 -9.99 -12.07 28.24
CA GLN A 321 -10.75 -12.86 27.28
C GLN A 321 -10.24 -12.60 25.85
N LEU A 322 -9.24 -13.37 25.44
CA LEU A 322 -8.58 -13.23 24.15
C LEU A 322 -9.40 -13.85 23.00
N ASP A 323 -9.51 -13.13 21.88
CA ASP A 323 -10.09 -13.62 20.64
C ASP A 323 -9.08 -14.49 19.87
N HIS A 324 -9.14 -15.80 20.12
CA HIS A 324 -8.28 -16.77 19.46
C HIS A 324 -8.58 -16.96 17.96
N GLU A 325 -9.79 -16.65 17.51
CA GLU A 325 -10.15 -16.73 16.09
C GLU A 325 -9.44 -15.60 15.33
N TYR A 326 -9.45 -14.39 15.88
CA TYR A 326 -8.72 -13.26 15.33
C TYR A 326 -7.20 -13.50 15.31
N LEU A 327 -6.62 -14.03 16.39
CA LEU A 327 -5.19 -14.38 16.42
C LEU A 327 -4.81 -15.42 15.35
N THR A 328 -5.68 -16.41 15.12
CA THR A 328 -5.50 -17.42 14.06
C THR A 328 -5.56 -16.78 12.68
N TYR A 329 -6.52 -15.88 12.48
CA TYR A 329 -6.71 -15.19 11.21
C TYR A 329 -5.54 -14.23 10.88
N ILE A 330 -5.05 -13.40 11.82
CA ILE A 330 -3.88 -12.54 11.57
C ILE A 330 -2.68 -13.41 11.15
N ARG A 331 -2.44 -14.53 11.84
CA ARG A 331 -1.34 -15.43 11.50
C ARG A 331 -1.42 -15.87 10.03
N ALA A 332 -2.61 -16.27 9.57
CA ALA A 332 -2.81 -16.69 8.19
C ALA A 332 -2.53 -15.55 7.17
N VAL A 333 -2.95 -14.32 7.48
CA VAL A 333 -2.67 -13.15 6.62
C VAL A 333 -1.17 -12.83 6.59
N VAL A 334 -0.48 -12.89 7.73
CA VAL A 334 0.97 -12.61 7.82
C VAL A 334 1.79 -13.72 7.15
N GLU A 335 1.36 -14.98 7.24
CA GLU A 335 1.92 -16.09 6.47
C GLU A 335 1.75 -15.84 4.97
N LYS A 336 0.57 -15.39 4.54
CA LYS A 336 0.33 -15.05 3.14
C LYS A 336 1.18 -13.88 2.67
N ALA A 337 1.36 -12.85 3.50
CA ALA A 337 2.23 -11.72 3.22
C ALA A 337 3.68 -12.16 2.94
N ALA A 338 4.16 -13.23 3.60
CA ALA A 338 5.49 -13.78 3.36
C ALA A 338 5.66 -14.32 1.93
N GLU A 339 4.62 -14.89 1.32
CA GLU A 339 4.64 -15.40 -0.07
C GLU A 339 4.90 -14.27 -1.08
N TYR A 340 4.52 -13.04 -0.73
CA TYR A 340 4.72 -11.83 -1.53
C TYR A 340 5.99 -11.05 -1.15
N ASN A 341 6.88 -11.64 -0.35
CA ASN A 341 8.09 -11.00 0.17
C ASN A 341 7.78 -9.70 0.94
N MET A 342 6.72 -9.71 1.73
CA MET A 342 6.36 -8.61 2.62
C MET A 342 6.99 -8.81 3.99
N GLN A 343 7.76 -7.82 4.43
CA GLN A 343 8.17 -7.69 5.81
C GLN A 343 7.10 -6.93 6.59
N VAL A 344 6.81 -7.37 7.82
CA VAL A 344 5.70 -6.88 8.63
C VAL A 344 6.24 -6.41 9.97
N TYR A 345 5.85 -5.24 10.43
CA TYR A 345 5.84 -4.97 11.85
C TYR A 345 4.41 -4.73 12.32
N ILE A 346 4.11 -5.25 13.51
CA ILE A 346 2.78 -5.15 14.10
C ILE A 346 2.67 -3.82 14.80
N ASP A 347 1.62 -3.08 14.50
CA ASP A 347 1.31 -1.79 15.08
C ASP A 347 0.09 -1.91 16.00
N PRO A 348 0.29 -1.84 17.33
CA PRO A 348 -0.79 -1.72 18.30
C PRO A 348 -1.46 -0.35 18.18
N HIS A 349 -2.43 -0.28 17.29
CA HIS A 349 -3.03 0.95 16.83
C HIS A 349 -4.11 1.46 17.80
N GLN A 350 -4.16 2.76 17.94
CA GLN A 350 -5.22 3.49 18.64
C GLN A 350 -5.24 4.93 18.13
N ASP A 351 -6.42 5.51 18.06
CA ASP A 351 -6.63 6.95 18.03
C ASP A 351 -7.62 7.32 19.11
N VAL A 352 -7.29 8.37 19.87
CA VAL A 352 -8.12 8.89 20.98
C VAL A 352 -8.67 7.78 21.89
N TRP A 353 -7.82 6.80 22.23
CA TRP A 353 -8.07 5.67 23.14
C TRP A 353 -9.01 4.58 22.63
N SER A 354 -10.22 4.88 22.16
CA SER A 354 -11.27 3.87 21.94
C SER A 354 -12.38 4.36 20.99
N ARG A 355 -13.14 3.42 20.41
CA ARG A 355 -14.35 3.73 19.61
C ARG A 355 -15.34 4.59 20.38
N TRP A 356 -15.52 4.30 21.66
CA TRP A 356 -16.43 5.04 22.53
C TRP A 356 -15.89 6.39 23.02
N THR A 357 -14.65 6.73 22.69
CA THR A 357 -14.08 8.07 22.87
C THR A 357 -13.86 8.80 21.54
N GLY A 358 -14.46 8.30 20.46
CA GLY A 358 -14.51 8.90 19.13
C GLY A 358 -13.37 8.50 18.20
N GLY A 359 -12.66 7.40 18.50
CA GLY A 359 -11.57 6.87 17.66
C GLY A 359 -11.54 5.35 17.62
N ASP A 360 -10.45 4.73 18.07
CA ASP A 360 -10.24 3.29 18.08
C ASP A 360 -9.13 2.88 19.07
N GLY A 361 -8.92 1.57 19.24
CA GLY A 361 -7.80 1.03 20.01
C GLY A 361 -8.26 0.15 21.16
N ALA A 362 -8.56 0.73 22.31
CA ALA A 362 -8.90 0.02 23.53
C ALA A 362 -10.37 -0.45 23.57
N PRO A 363 -10.65 -1.65 24.12
CA PRO A 363 -12.00 -2.18 24.25
C PRO A 363 -12.83 -1.42 25.30
N MET A 364 -14.18 -1.52 25.19
CA MET A 364 -15.13 -0.76 26.02
C MET A 364 -14.94 -1.00 27.51
N TRP A 365 -14.60 -2.23 27.90
CA TRP A 365 -14.46 -2.60 29.30
C TRP A 365 -13.39 -1.75 30.02
N THR A 366 -12.43 -1.18 29.29
CA THR A 366 -11.42 -0.27 29.87
C THR A 366 -12.05 1.01 30.44
N LEU A 367 -13.10 1.53 29.80
CA LEU A 367 -13.88 2.67 30.29
C LEU A 367 -14.79 2.25 31.44
N GLU A 368 -15.47 1.12 31.27
CA GLU A 368 -16.46 0.62 32.22
C GLU A 368 -15.84 0.22 33.57
N CYS A 369 -14.60 -0.28 33.57
CA CYS A 369 -13.93 -0.75 34.79
C CYS A 369 -13.67 0.36 35.81
N ILE A 370 -13.57 1.61 35.36
CA ILE A 370 -13.46 2.79 36.23
C ILE A 370 -14.82 3.50 36.43
N GLY A 371 -15.90 2.90 35.94
CA GLY A 371 -17.25 3.41 36.08
C GLY A 371 -17.66 4.45 35.06
N LEU A 372 -16.93 4.68 33.97
CA LEU A 372 -17.43 5.53 32.90
C LEU A 372 -18.63 4.88 32.20
N GLU A 373 -19.60 5.69 31.78
CA GLU A 373 -20.78 5.28 31.01
C GLU A 373 -20.77 5.95 29.63
N PRO A 374 -20.24 5.26 28.60
CA PRO A 374 -20.13 5.79 27.23
C PRO A 374 -21.41 6.36 26.64
N ARG A 375 -22.58 5.81 26.98
CA ARG A 375 -23.89 6.27 26.48
C ARG A 375 -24.18 7.73 26.86
N ASN A 376 -23.54 8.24 27.91
CA ASN A 376 -23.77 9.58 28.43
C ASN A 376 -22.74 10.61 27.93
N PHE A 377 -21.72 10.20 27.17
CA PHE A 377 -20.60 11.08 26.82
C PHE A 377 -20.99 12.25 25.93
N GLU A 378 -21.99 12.11 25.06
CA GLU A 378 -22.49 13.24 24.25
C GLU A 378 -23.13 14.30 25.15
N ALA A 379 -24.01 13.89 26.08
CA ALA A 379 -24.71 14.79 26.97
C ALA A 379 -23.74 15.56 27.89
N THR A 380 -22.70 14.89 28.38
CA THR A 380 -21.68 15.49 29.24
C THR A 380 -20.49 16.08 28.48
N LYS A 381 -20.47 16.00 27.15
CA LYS A 381 -19.32 16.34 26.29
C LYS A 381 -18.01 15.66 26.71
N ALA A 382 -18.09 14.48 27.32
CA ALA A 382 -16.93 13.70 27.75
C ALA A 382 -16.17 13.08 26.57
N ALA A 383 -16.86 12.85 25.45
CA ALA A 383 -16.31 12.53 24.14
C ALA A 383 -17.28 12.99 23.04
N LEU A 384 -16.75 13.24 21.84
CA LEU A 384 -17.54 13.42 20.63
C LEU A 384 -17.35 12.21 19.73
N CYS A 385 -18.42 11.42 19.53
CA CYS A 385 -18.42 10.25 18.67
C CYS A 385 -19.39 10.46 17.50
N LEU A 386 -19.06 9.92 16.32
CA LEU A 386 -19.93 10.03 15.15
C LEU A 386 -21.28 9.37 15.41
N GLU A 387 -21.25 8.24 16.11
CA GLU A 387 -22.37 7.38 16.49
C GLU A 387 -23.40 8.08 17.36
N THR A 388 -22.95 9.03 18.20
CA THR A 388 -23.81 9.66 19.21
C THR A 388 -24.13 11.12 18.90
N CYS A 389 -23.39 11.75 17.99
CA CYS A 389 -23.57 13.18 17.70
C CYS A 389 -24.88 13.54 16.98
N GLY A 390 -25.65 12.55 16.55
CA GLY A 390 -26.95 12.74 15.89
C GLY A 390 -26.85 13.26 14.45
N LEU A 391 -25.66 13.23 13.86
CA LEU A 391 -25.42 13.61 12.46
C LEU A 391 -25.18 12.35 11.62
N PRO A 392 -25.63 12.31 10.35
CA PRO A 392 -25.17 11.30 9.41
C PRO A 392 -23.65 11.46 9.18
N ALA A 393 -22.97 10.36 8.86
CA ALA A 393 -21.52 10.33 8.70
C ALA A 393 -21.00 11.41 7.74
N SER A 394 -21.67 11.61 6.59
CA SER A 394 -21.31 12.62 5.58
C SER A 394 -21.34 14.07 6.07
N LYS A 395 -21.97 14.33 7.22
CA LYS A 395 -22.03 15.65 7.87
C LYS A 395 -21.16 15.75 9.12
N PHE A 396 -20.46 14.68 9.50
CA PHE A 396 -19.54 14.71 10.62
C PHE A 396 -18.40 15.70 10.34
N PRO A 397 -18.06 16.61 11.27
CA PRO A 397 -17.06 17.63 11.00
C PRO A 397 -15.66 17.03 10.75
N LYS A 398 -15.02 17.41 9.63
CA LYS A 398 -13.67 16.96 9.28
C LYS A 398 -12.65 17.35 10.36
N MET A 399 -11.70 16.46 10.64
CA MET A 399 -10.59 16.67 11.59
C MET A 399 -11.04 17.15 12.98
N ILE A 400 -12.25 16.78 13.43
CA ILE A 400 -12.73 17.14 14.78
C ILE A 400 -12.37 16.09 15.83
N TRP A 401 -12.21 14.82 15.40
CA TRP A 401 -11.91 13.70 16.28
C TRP A 401 -10.66 13.90 17.16
N PRO A 402 -9.55 14.57 16.73
CA PRO A 402 -8.38 14.74 17.58
C PRO A 402 -8.65 15.60 18.82
N THR A 403 -9.74 16.39 18.83
CA THR A 403 -10.13 17.19 20.00
C THR A 403 -10.55 16.32 21.18
N ASN A 404 -10.88 15.04 20.96
CA ASN A 404 -11.21 14.10 22.02
C ASN A 404 -10.01 13.81 22.93
N TYR A 405 -8.76 13.93 22.46
CA TYR A 405 -7.57 13.74 23.31
C TYR A 405 -7.59 14.62 24.57
N GLY A 406 -8.20 15.80 24.51
CA GLY A 406 -8.34 16.72 25.64
C GLY A 406 -9.64 16.60 26.42
N LYS A 407 -10.59 15.77 25.99
CA LYS A 407 -11.88 15.60 26.67
C LYS A 407 -11.78 14.57 27.79
N LEU A 408 -12.73 14.65 28.73
CA LEU A 408 -12.70 13.92 29.99
C LEU A 408 -12.37 12.43 29.82
N ALA A 409 -13.07 11.71 28.94
CA ALA A 409 -12.97 10.26 28.86
C ALA A 409 -11.57 9.82 28.39
N CYS A 410 -11.14 10.29 27.20
CA CYS A 410 -9.84 9.95 26.64
C CYS A 410 -8.69 10.44 27.52
N ALA A 411 -8.71 11.70 27.97
CA ALA A 411 -7.64 12.25 28.80
C ALA A 411 -7.51 11.50 30.14
N THR A 412 -8.64 11.08 30.74
CA THR A 412 -8.64 10.28 31.96
C THR A 412 -7.98 8.93 31.73
N MET A 413 -8.38 8.20 30.69
CA MET A 413 -7.87 6.86 30.43
C MET A 413 -6.37 6.83 30.17
N PHE A 414 -5.85 7.74 29.35
CA PHE A 414 -4.39 7.86 29.17
C PHE A 414 -3.67 8.18 30.48
N THR A 415 -4.20 9.11 31.28
CA THR A 415 -3.58 9.46 32.57
C THR A 415 -3.52 8.25 33.51
N LEU A 416 -4.58 7.45 33.56
CA LEU A 416 -4.62 6.24 34.39
C LEU A 416 -3.69 5.15 33.85
N PHE A 417 -3.65 4.94 32.53
CA PHE A 417 -2.77 3.98 31.88
C PHE A 417 -1.29 4.29 32.13
N TRP A 418 -0.88 5.55 32.05
CA TRP A 418 0.52 5.94 32.20
C TRP A 418 0.92 6.18 33.66
N ALA A 419 0.07 6.87 34.41
CA ALA A 419 0.43 7.50 35.68
C ALA A 419 -0.62 7.28 36.78
N GLY A 420 -1.52 6.29 36.62
CA GLY A 420 -2.56 5.98 37.59
C GLY A 420 -2.03 5.76 39.00
N LYS A 421 -0.86 5.13 39.17
CA LYS A 421 -0.26 4.93 40.51
C LYS A 421 0.11 6.25 41.20
N LYS A 422 0.50 7.26 40.42
CA LYS A 422 0.88 8.58 40.94
C LYS A 422 -0.35 9.45 41.20
N TYR A 423 -1.24 9.55 40.22
CA TYR A 423 -2.33 10.54 40.20
C TYR A 423 -3.69 9.97 40.61
N ALA A 424 -3.84 8.66 40.70
CA ALA A 424 -5.05 7.99 41.19
C ALA A 424 -4.68 6.79 42.09
N PRO A 425 -3.91 7.00 43.17
CA PRO A 425 -3.36 5.90 43.99
C PRO A 425 -4.41 5.03 44.68
N ASN A 426 -5.65 5.55 44.81
CA ASN A 426 -6.78 4.85 45.42
C ASN A 426 -7.73 4.21 44.39
N CYS A 427 -7.42 4.31 43.08
CA CYS A 427 -8.22 3.68 42.03
C CYS A 427 -7.73 2.24 41.82
N TYR A 428 -8.61 1.29 42.15
CA TYR A 428 -8.37 -0.16 42.02
C TYR A 428 -9.52 -0.80 41.26
N VAL A 429 -9.19 -1.78 40.43
CA VAL A 429 -10.14 -2.65 39.73
C VAL A 429 -9.77 -4.08 40.10
N ASP A 430 -10.72 -4.85 40.61
CA ASP A 430 -10.51 -6.24 41.07
C ASP A 430 -9.32 -6.40 42.04
N GLY A 431 -9.11 -5.39 42.88
CA GLY A 431 -8.02 -5.36 43.87
C GLY A 431 -6.64 -5.03 43.29
N VAL A 432 -6.53 -4.76 41.98
CA VAL A 432 -5.29 -4.38 41.29
C VAL A 432 -5.30 -2.87 41.05
N GLN A 433 -4.15 -2.22 41.23
CA GLN A 433 -4.02 -0.79 40.99
C GLN A 433 -4.26 -0.50 39.51
N ILE A 434 -5.08 0.50 39.18
CA ILE A 434 -5.59 0.74 37.81
C ILE A 434 -4.51 0.82 36.71
N GLN A 435 -3.35 1.41 37.00
CA GLN A 435 -2.23 1.48 36.05
C GLN A 435 -1.69 0.08 35.74
N GLU A 436 -1.48 -0.73 36.76
CA GLU A 436 -1.03 -2.11 36.61
C GLU A 436 -2.09 -2.96 35.91
N TYR A 437 -3.37 -2.77 36.25
CA TYR A 437 -4.49 -3.44 35.62
C TYR A 437 -4.51 -3.18 34.11
N LEU A 438 -4.59 -1.91 33.67
CA LEU A 438 -4.65 -1.59 32.25
C LEU A 438 -3.37 -1.98 31.49
N GLN A 439 -2.18 -1.71 32.06
CA GLN A 439 -0.93 -2.05 31.39
C GLN A 439 -0.72 -3.56 31.27
N SER A 440 -1.06 -4.35 32.30
CA SER A 440 -0.89 -5.81 32.25
C SER A 440 -1.78 -6.44 31.19
N HIS A 441 -3.07 -6.10 31.12
CA HIS A 441 -3.97 -6.60 30.09
C HIS A 441 -3.53 -6.23 28.67
N TYR A 442 -3.13 -4.96 28.45
CA TYR A 442 -2.57 -4.54 27.17
C TYR A 442 -1.31 -5.35 26.79
N LEU A 443 -0.36 -5.48 27.72
CA LEU A 443 0.88 -6.24 27.50
C LEU A 443 0.62 -7.73 27.26
N ASP A 444 -0.34 -8.32 27.96
CA ASP A 444 -0.72 -9.72 27.83
C ASP A 444 -1.35 -9.98 26.46
N SER A 445 -2.21 -9.08 25.98
CA SER A 445 -2.76 -9.10 24.62
C SER A 445 -1.67 -9.03 23.54
N MET A 446 -0.70 -8.12 23.70
CA MET A 446 0.42 -8.01 22.75
C MET A 446 1.36 -9.23 22.79
N VAL A 447 1.58 -9.81 23.97
CA VAL A 447 2.34 -11.06 24.13
C VAL A 447 1.60 -12.24 23.51
N ALA A 448 0.28 -12.31 23.62
CA ALA A 448 -0.53 -13.35 22.98
C ALA A 448 -0.43 -13.28 21.46
N LEU A 449 -0.54 -12.07 20.88
CA LEU A 449 -0.34 -11.85 19.45
C LEU A 449 1.07 -12.23 19.00
N ALA A 450 2.10 -11.80 19.72
CA ALA A 450 3.47 -12.18 19.40
C ALA A 450 3.71 -13.70 19.49
N THR A 451 3.03 -14.38 20.42
CA THR A 451 3.06 -15.84 20.54
C THR A 451 2.39 -16.49 19.34
N ALA A 452 1.24 -15.99 18.88
CA ALA A 452 0.55 -16.49 17.69
C ALA A 452 1.39 -16.33 16.41
N LEU A 453 2.16 -15.24 16.30
CA LEU A 453 3.03 -14.95 15.15
C LEU A 453 4.44 -15.55 15.24
N LYS A 454 4.75 -16.22 16.36
CA LYS A 454 6.08 -16.78 16.59
C LYS A 454 6.49 -17.73 15.46
N GLY A 455 7.75 -17.62 15.03
CA GLY A 455 8.36 -18.46 14.00
C GLY A 455 8.20 -17.94 12.57
N LEU A 456 7.44 -16.86 12.35
CA LEU A 456 7.33 -16.21 11.05
C LEU A 456 8.54 -15.29 10.82
N PRO A 457 9.41 -15.57 9.83
CA PRO A 457 10.66 -14.82 9.64
C PRO A 457 10.42 -13.41 9.06
N ASN A 458 9.26 -13.17 8.48
CA ASN A 458 8.87 -11.89 7.90
C ASN A 458 8.24 -10.93 8.93
N VAL A 459 8.14 -11.31 10.20
CA VAL A 459 7.76 -10.40 11.28
C VAL A 459 9.01 -9.71 11.82
N ALA A 460 9.21 -8.47 11.39
CA ALA A 460 10.35 -7.63 11.71
C ALA A 460 10.31 -7.12 13.16
N GLY A 461 9.12 -6.83 13.70
CA GLY A 461 9.00 -6.34 15.08
C GLY A 461 7.59 -5.87 15.47
N TYR A 462 7.52 -5.12 16.57
CA TYR A 462 6.28 -4.67 17.22
C TYR A 462 6.40 -3.21 17.66
N GLY A 463 5.36 -2.42 17.44
CA GLY A 463 5.21 -1.07 18.00
C GLY A 463 4.82 -1.10 19.46
N THR A 464 5.19 -0.08 20.24
CA THR A 464 4.80 0.00 21.66
C THR A 464 3.35 0.39 21.88
N MET A 465 2.87 1.34 21.06
CA MET A 465 1.53 1.94 21.02
C MET A 465 1.58 3.06 19.99
N ASN A 466 0.61 3.13 19.07
CA ASN A 466 0.47 4.24 18.12
C ASN A 466 0.25 5.57 18.85
N GLU A 467 0.99 6.63 18.48
CA GLU A 467 0.81 8.02 18.96
C GLU A 467 0.40 8.18 20.45
N PRO A 468 1.22 7.73 21.41
CA PRO A 468 0.81 7.55 22.82
C PRO A 468 0.55 8.89 23.54
N SER A 469 -0.71 9.29 23.69
CA SER A 469 -1.08 10.56 24.36
C SER A 469 -0.77 10.56 25.85
N ALA A 470 -0.34 11.72 26.37
CA ALA A 470 -0.04 11.92 27.79
C ALA A 470 -1.30 12.11 28.67
N GLY A 471 -2.48 12.28 28.07
CA GLY A 471 -3.69 12.65 28.82
C GLY A 471 -3.49 13.97 29.58
N PHE A 472 -3.70 13.96 30.90
CA PHE A 472 -3.46 15.11 31.77
C PHE A 472 -2.02 15.22 32.28
N VAL A 473 -1.16 14.21 32.07
CA VAL A 473 0.22 14.22 32.56
C VAL A 473 0.99 15.41 31.96
N GLY A 474 1.56 16.26 32.81
CA GLY A 474 2.28 17.46 32.40
C GLY A 474 1.39 18.69 32.10
N VAL A 475 0.07 18.61 32.33
CA VAL A 475 -0.81 19.77 32.16
C VAL A 475 -0.58 20.78 33.28
N LYS A 476 -0.11 21.98 32.90
CA LYS A 476 0.25 23.09 33.80
C LYS A 476 -0.96 23.91 34.29
N ASP A 477 -2.07 23.89 33.56
CA ASP A 477 -3.22 24.75 33.81
C ASP A 477 -4.53 24.06 33.46
N LEU A 478 -5.20 23.52 34.49
CA LEU A 478 -6.48 22.80 34.35
C LEU A 478 -7.68 23.70 34.04
N THR A 479 -7.49 25.02 34.01
CA THR A 479 -8.54 25.97 33.61
C THR A 479 -8.61 26.20 32.10
N LYS A 480 -7.70 25.58 31.34
CA LYS A 480 -7.65 25.64 29.86
C LYS A 480 -7.99 24.30 29.21
N SER A 481 -8.39 24.34 27.94
CA SER A 481 -8.58 23.15 27.12
C SER A 481 -7.25 22.41 26.95
N VAL A 482 -7.30 21.09 27.04
CA VAL A 482 -6.13 20.21 26.89
C VAL A 482 -6.01 19.76 25.42
N GLY A 483 -4.79 19.48 24.98
CA GLY A 483 -4.50 18.99 23.63
C GLY A 483 -4.01 20.08 22.66
N MET A 484 -3.55 19.63 21.50
CA MET A 484 -2.83 20.43 20.50
C MET A 484 -3.75 21.28 19.61
N PHE A 485 -5.02 20.91 19.51
CA PHE A 485 -5.97 21.48 18.56
C PHE A 485 -7.34 21.68 19.22
N GLN A 486 -7.98 22.83 18.98
CA GLN A 486 -9.34 23.12 19.42
C GLN A 486 -10.26 23.33 18.21
N ASN A 487 -11.38 22.59 18.20
CA ASN A 487 -12.46 22.70 17.22
C ASN A 487 -13.76 22.22 17.86
N GLY A 488 -14.88 22.88 17.59
CA GLY A 488 -16.14 22.61 18.27
C GLY A 488 -16.04 22.90 19.78
N PHE A 489 -16.81 22.17 20.60
CA PHE A 489 -16.76 22.31 22.05
C PHE A 489 -15.38 21.92 22.59
N ALA A 490 -14.70 22.83 23.26
CA ALA A 490 -13.37 22.61 23.83
C ALA A 490 -13.38 22.95 25.33
N PRO A 491 -14.02 22.13 26.19
CA PRO A 491 -14.02 22.37 27.63
C PRO A 491 -12.59 22.39 28.17
N SER A 492 -12.35 23.19 29.22
CA SER A 492 -11.16 23.02 30.05
C SER A 492 -11.16 21.69 30.78
N ALA A 493 -10.02 21.28 31.33
CA ALA A 493 -9.95 20.06 32.13
C ALA A 493 -10.95 20.10 33.30
N LEU A 494 -11.03 21.21 34.05
CA LEU A 494 -12.01 21.39 35.12
C LEU A 494 -13.46 21.33 34.59
N GLN A 495 -13.75 22.03 33.49
CA GLN A 495 -15.10 22.03 32.90
C GLN A 495 -15.51 20.63 32.45
N GLY A 496 -14.60 19.89 31.81
CA GLY A 496 -14.84 18.51 31.40
C GLY A 496 -15.14 17.61 32.59
N MET A 497 -14.38 17.72 33.69
CA MET A 497 -14.62 16.98 34.92
C MET A 497 -15.98 17.33 35.56
N ALA A 498 -16.33 18.62 35.61
CA ALA A 498 -17.60 19.09 36.15
C ALA A 498 -18.81 18.65 35.30
N LEU A 499 -18.72 18.77 33.97
CA LEU A 499 -19.74 18.27 33.05
C LEU A 499 -19.91 16.75 33.18
N GLY A 500 -18.82 16.00 33.38
CA GLY A 500 -18.88 14.56 33.66
C GLY A 500 -19.63 14.22 34.95
N GLU A 501 -19.64 15.10 35.94
CA GLU A 501 -20.44 14.98 37.17
C GLU A 501 -21.87 15.51 37.01
N GLY A 502 -22.28 15.90 35.80
CA GLY A 502 -23.62 16.41 35.51
C GLY A 502 -23.84 17.88 35.87
N ILE A 503 -22.77 18.65 36.07
CA ILE A 503 -22.81 20.06 36.46
C ILE A 503 -22.68 20.94 35.23
N ALA A 504 -23.65 21.84 35.01
CA ALA A 504 -23.66 22.75 33.87
C ALA A 504 -22.42 23.68 33.83
N GLN A 505 -21.88 23.93 32.65
CA GLN A 505 -20.69 24.77 32.42
C GLN A 505 -20.86 25.69 31.20
N GLU A 506 -20.17 26.84 31.22
CA GLU A 506 -20.02 27.72 30.05
C GLU A 506 -18.78 27.30 29.25
N VAL A 507 -18.98 26.69 28.08
CA VAL A 507 -17.91 26.05 27.30
C VAL A 507 -17.57 26.86 26.05
N ASP A 508 -16.28 27.03 25.80
CA ASP A 508 -15.78 27.62 24.57
C ASP A 508 -16.08 26.75 23.35
N VAL A 509 -16.58 27.37 22.29
CA VAL A 509 -16.81 26.73 20.99
C VAL A 509 -15.90 27.34 19.93
N TRP A 510 -15.03 26.51 19.38
CA TRP A 510 -14.00 26.88 18.41
C TRP A 510 -14.46 26.58 16.98
N GLY A 511 -13.98 27.39 16.03
CA GLY A 511 -14.23 27.17 14.61
C GLY A 511 -13.09 26.40 13.94
N SER A 512 -13.38 25.70 12.86
CA SER A 512 -12.43 24.83 12.13
C SER A 512 -11.53 25.56 11.11
N GLY A 513 -11.67 26.88 10.94
CA GLY A 513 -10.96 27.62 9.90
C GLY A 513 -9.57 28.13 10.33
N LEU A 514 -8.68 28.36 9.36
CA LEU A 514 -7.37 29.01 9.56
C LEU A 514 -7.47 30.33 10.34
N MET A 515 -8.59 31.06 10.21
CA MET A 515 -8.84 32.28 10.97
C MET A 515 -9.07 32.06 12.46
N ALA A 516 -9.61 30.91 12.89
CA ALA A 516 -9.72 30.57 14.31
C ALA A 516 -8.33 30.32 14.91
N PHE A 517 -7.49 29.57 14.18
CA PHE A 517 -6.08 29.36 14.54
C PHE A 517 -5.29 30.67 14.63
N VAL A 518 -5.46 31.58 13.66
CA VAL A 518 -4.77 32.88 13.65
C VAL A 518 -5.29 33.85 14.71
N ARG A 519 -6.59 33.84 15.02
CA ARG A 519 -7.17 34.74 16.03
C ARG A 519 -6.89 34.29 17.47
N GLY A 520 -6.65 33.00 17.69
CA GLY A 520 -6.37 32.43 19.02
C GLY A 520 -7.48 32.67 20.03
N LYS A 521 -8.74 32.72 19.57
CA LYS A 521 -9.91 32.98 20.42
C LYS A 521 -11.08 32.09 20.02
N PRO A 522 -11.93 31.68 20.98
CA PRO A 522 -13.15 30.94 20.70
C PRO A 522 -14.10 31.76 19.82
N SER A 523 -14.91 31.07 19.03
CA SER A 523 -15.93 31.71 18.18
C SER A 523 -17.11 32.22 18.99
N ARG A 524 -17.46 31.48 20.05
CA ARG A 524 -18.50 31.83 21.02
C ARG A 524 -18.31 31.00 22.30
N VAL A 525 -19.07 31.34 23.33
CA VAL A 525 -19.24 30.55 24.55
C VAL A 525 -20.68 30.05 24.57
N GLU A 526 -20.88 28.78 24.92
CA GLU A 526 -22.21 28.17 25.03
C GLU A 526 -22.39 27.48 26.39
N SER A 527 -23.58 27.65 26.96
CA SER A 527 -24.00 26.93 28.16
C SER A 527 -24.30 25.48 27.81
N VAL A 528 -23.59 24.55 28.44
CA VAL A 528 -23.80 23.11 28.33
C VAL A 528 -24.32 22.59 29.66
N ASP A 529 -25.54 22.07 29.67
CA ASP A 529 -26.19 21.51 30.85
C ASP A 529 -26.52 20.03 30.63
N PRO A 530 -25.80 19.10 31.29
CA PRO A 530 -26.11 17.67 31.24
C PRO A 530 -27.41 17.28 31.97
N GLN A 531 -28.10 18.21 32.64
CA GLN A 531 -29.34 17.97 33.38
C GLN A 531 -29.21 16.88 34.45
N GLY A 532 -28.06 16.82 35.11
CA GLY A 532 -27.74 15.80 36.12
C GLY A 532 -27.36 14.43 35.54
N VAL A 533 -27.37 14.25 34.21
CA VAL A 533 -26.77 13.07 33.57
C VAL A 533 -25.26 13.08 33.83
N ARG A 534 -24.74 11.95 34.29
CA ARG A 534 -23.31 11.79 34.62
C ARG A 534 -22.62 10.92 33.59
N ALA A 535 -21.35 11.22 33.31
CA ALA A 535 -20.46 10.36 32.54
C ALA A 535 -20.06 9.10 33.31
N TRP A 536 -20.51 8.98 34.56
CA TRP A 536 -20.19 7.91 35.50
C TRP A 536 -21.45 7.10 35.82
N ARG A 537 -21.28 5.79 35.97
CA ARG A 537 -22.32 4.85 36.41
C ARG A 537 -22.77 5.14 37.83
N GLU A 538 -23.96 4.65 38.17
CA GLU A 538 -24.44 4.67 39.54
C GLU A 538 -23.44 3.97 40.47
N GLY A 539 -23.15 4.58 41.62
CA GLY A 539 -22.13 4.10 42.56
C GLY A 539 -20.70 4.53 42.25
N PHE A 540 -20.43 5.15 41.10
CA PHE A 540 -19.09 5.65 40.72
C PHE A 540 -19.01 7.19 40.76
N GLY A 541 -17.83 7.70 41.06
CA GLY A 541 -17.48 9.12 41.12
C GLY A 541 -16.42 9.50 40.09
N CYS A 542 -16.30 10.80 39.81
CA CYS A 542 -15.14 11.31 39.07
C CYS A 542 -13.84 11.03 39.83
N VAL A 543 -12.97 10.21 39.22
CA VAL A 543 -11.68 9.80 39.79
C VAL A 543 -10.82 11.00 40.23
N TRP A 544 -10.90 12.12 39.50
CA TRP A 544 -10.15 13.34 39.81
C TRP A 544 -10.75 14.16 40.96
N LYS A 545 -12.07 14.08 41.14
CA LYS A 545 -12.74 14.66 42.32
C LYS A 545 -12.39 13.87 43.58
N GLU A 546 -12.40 12.54 43.48
CA GLU A 546 -12.01 11.64 44.57
C GLU A 546 -10.52 11.79 44.95
N ALA A 547 -9.65 12.02 43.96
CA ALA A 547 -8.24 12.36 44.17
C ALA A 547 -8.02 13.77 44.75
N GLY A 548 -9.07 14.58 44.91
CA GLY A 548 -8.98 15.92 45.47
C GLY A 548 -8.35 16.95 44.53
N VAL A 549 -8.42 16.74 43.21
CA VAL A 549 -7.96 17.70 42.20
C VAL A 549 -8.87 18.93 42.17
N TRP A 550 -10.18 18.70 42.28
CA TRP A 550 -11.22 19.72 42.26
C TRP A 550 -12.36 19.34 43.21
N GLY A 551 -13.20 20.31 43.55
CA GLY A 551 -14.37 20.12 44.40
C GLY A 551 -15.40 21.22 44.17
N LEU A 552 -16.40 21.28 45.06
CA LEU A 552 -17.39 22.35 45.05
C LEU A 552 -17.04 23.41 46.09
N ASP A 553 -17.24 24.69 45.75
CA ASP A 553 -17.20 25.79 46.71
C ASP A 553 -18.46 25.82 47.60
N ALA A 554 -18.55 26.81 48.49
CA ALA A 554 -19.69 26.97 49.39
C ALA A 554 -21.02 27.22 48.65
N GLU A 555 -20.96 27.73 47.43
CA GLU A 555 -22.11 28.00 46.56
C GLU A 555 -22.42 26.83 45.62
N GLY A 556 -21.70 25.71 45.71
CA GLY A 556 -21.89 24.53 44.86
C GLY A 556 -21.27 24.65 43.48
N ARG A 557 -20.36 25.60 43.24
CA ARG A 557 -19.67 25.79 41.96
C ARG A 557 -18.36 24.99 41.90
N PRO A 558 -17.99 24.40 40.75
CA PRO A 558 -16.71 23.73 40.60
C PRO A 558 -15.52 24.66 40.81
N GLN A 559 -14.56 24.22 41.63
CA GLN A 559 -13.30 24.92 41.88
C GLN A 559 -12.12 23.93 41.91
N LEU A 560 -10.96 24.35 41.41
CA LEU A 560 -9.72 23.58 41.57
C LEU A 560 -9.26 23.64 43.03
N LEU A 561 -8.87 22.49 43.56
CA LEU A 561 -8.24 22.35 44.87
C LEU A 561 -6.72 22.19 44.72
N GLN A 562 -6.27 21.55 43.63
CA GLN A 562 -4.86 21.36 43.28
C GLN A 562 -4.65 21.71 41.79
N PRO A 563 -4.41 22.97 41.45
CA PRO A 563 -4.29 23.43 40.06
C PRO A 563 -3.12 22.83 39.27
N ASP A 564 -2.04 22.49 39.98
CA ASP A 564 -0.77 21.95 39.47
C ASP A 564 -0.66 20.42 39.65
N TYR A 565 -1.78 19.73 39.93
CA TYR A 565 -1.79 18.31 40.30
C TYR A 565 -1.03 17.40 39.34
N PHE A 566 -1.09 17.68 38.02
CA PHE A 566 -0.43 16.87 37.00
C PHE A 566 0.89 17.45 36.47
N ASP A 567 1.33 18.61 36.98
CA ASP A 567 2.55 19.29 36.53
C ASP A 567 3.83 18.68 37.15
N GLY A 568 5.00 19.18 36.73
CA GLY A 568 6.29 18.88 37.35
C GLY A 568 6.88 17.51 37.00
N VAL A 569 6.46 16.92 35.87
CA VAL A 569 6.93 15.63 35.36
C VAL A 569 7.24 15.68 33.88
N ASP A 570 8.10 14.78 33.44
CA ASP A 570 8.37 14.53 32.03
C ASP A 570 7.66 13.25 31.58
N PHE A 571 6.68 13.37 30.69
CA PHE A 571 5.88 12.23 30.22
C PHE A 571 6.76 11.11 29.61
N GLY A 572 7.68 11.50 28.74
CA GLY A 572 8.55 10.58 28.01
C GLY A 572 9.44 9.79 28.97
N LYS A 573 10.14 10.49 29.85
CA LYS A 573 11.11 9.92 30.78
C LYS A 573 10.46 9.19 31.95
N ASP A 574 9.45 9.79 32.59
CA ASP A 574 8.96 9.31 33.88
C ASP A 574 7.89 8.22 33.73
N PHE A 575 7.22 8.12 32.57
CA PHE A 575 6.11 7.18 32.37
C PHE A 575 6.23 6.33 31.10
N TYR A 576 6.48 6.95 29.93
CA TYR A 576 6.54 6.21 28.67
C TYR A 576 7.74 5.25 28.61
N VAL A 577 8.97 5.70 28.87
CA VAL A 577 10.17 4.84 28.82
C VAL A 577 10.08 3.64 29.78
N PRO A 578 9.64 3.79 31.05
CA PRO A 578 9.41 2.64 31.94
C PRO A 578 8.43 1.59 31.39
N PHE A 579 7.35 2.04 30.75
CA PHE A 579 6.41 1.15 30.08
C PHE A 579 7.06 0.47 28.86
N ALA A 580 7.68 1.24 27.96
CA ALA A 580 8.30 0.73 26.75
C ALA A 580 9.43 -0.29 27.05
N LYS A 581 10.19 -0.09 28.12
CA LYS A 581 11.16 -1.07 28.65
C LYS A 581 10.50 -2.37 29.09
N THR A 582 9.33 -2.28 29.72
CA THR A 582 8.57 -3.46 30.16
C THR A 582 7.96 -4.17 28.95
N PHE A 583 7.39 -3.43 28.01
CA PHE A 583 6.91 -3.93 26.73
C PHE A 583 8.01 -4.71 25.99
N ALA A 584 9.17 -4.09 25.76
CA ALA A 584 10.29 -4.71 25.07
C ALA A 584 10.73 -6.01 25.74
N ARG A 585 10.90 -6.00 27.07
CA ARG A 585 11.28 -7.20 27.85
C ARG A 585 10.26 -8.34 27.70
N ARG A 586 8.96 -8.02 27.79
CA ARG A 586 7.88 -9.02 27.68
C ARG A 586 7.83 -9.61 26.28
N LEU A 587 7.84 -8.77 25.25
CA LEU A 587 7.80 -9.21 23.84
C LEU A 587 9.05 -10.01 23.45
N GLN A 588 10.24 -9.51 23.80
CA GLN A 588 11.50 -10.18 23.47
C GLN A 588 11.75 -11.45 24.28
N SER A 589 11.02 -11.69 25.37
CA SER A 589 11.00 -13.01 26.02
C SER A 589 10.36 -14.10 25.13
N VAL A 590 9.46 -13.71 24.23
CA VAL A 590 8.79 -14.59 23.27
C VAL A 590 9.52 -14.61 21.93
N VAL A 591 9.94 -13.43 21.45
CA VAL A 591 10.60 -13.21 20.15
C VAL A 591 11.90 -12.40 20.35
N PRO A 592 13.02 -13.05 20.75
CA PRO A 592 14.24 -12.36 21.23
C PRO A 592 14.89 -11.36 20.30
N LYS A 593 14.68 -11.48 18.99
CA LYS A 593 15.28 -10.61 17.96
C LYS A 593 14.31 -9.57 17.40
N ALA A 594 13.07 -9.50 17.92
CA ALA A 594 12.09 -8.53 17.44
C ALA A 594 12.61 -7.11 17.66
N MET A 595 12.50 -6.29 16.62
CA MET A 595 12.68 -4.85 16.74
C MET A 595 11.51 -4.23 17.49
N ILE A 596 11.78 -3.19 18.27
CA ILE A 596 10.77 -2.46 19.03
C ILE A 596 10.62 -1.07 18.42
N PHE A 597 9.50 -0.84 17.76
CA PHE A 597 9.18 0.43 17.11
C PHE A 597 8.63 1.39 18.16
N VAL A 598 9.39 2.45 18.44
CA VAL A 598 9.09 3.43 19.48
C VAL A 598 8.55 4.69 18.85
N GLU A 599 7.41 5.14 19.38
CA GLU A 599 6.70 6.34 18.96
C GLU A 599 6.44 7.23 20.19
N MET A 600 6.33 8.53 19.95
CA MET A 600 5.92 9.54 20.92
C MET A 600 4.86 10.43 20.26
N PRO A 601 4.03 11.16 21.03
CA PRO A 601 3.21 12.22 20.47
C PRO A 601 4.03 13.16 19.60
N PRO A 602 3.42 13.83 18.61
CA PRO A 602 4.14 14.78 17.76
C PRO A 602 4.85 15.87 18.59
N VAL A 603 6.16 15.70 18.79
CA VAL A 603 7.00 16.59 19.61
C VAL A 603 7.19 17.97 18.98
N ASP A 604 6.96 18.09 17.67
CA ASP A 604 7.09 19.35 16.92
C ASP A 604 6.04 20.41 17.28
N PHE A 605 5.01 20.04 18.03
CA PHE A 605 3.83 20.88 18.30
C PHE A 605 3.63 21.24 19.79
N GLY A 606 4.64 21.10 20.64
CA GLY A 606 4.52 21.45 22.06
C GLY A 606 5.85 21.53 22.82
N ASP A 607 5.76 21.59 24.15
CA ASP A 607 6.90 21.64 25.07
C ASP A 607 7.49 20.23 25.37
N MET A 608 6.94 19.16 24.79
CA MET A 608 7.37 17.79 25.08
C MET A 608 8.69 17.47 24.38
N GLU A 609 9.68 17.02 25.15
CA GLU A 609 10.95 16.54 24.60
C GLU A 609 10.91 15.03 24.31
N PHE A 610 11.59 14.61 23.25
CA PHE A 610 11.80 13.19 22.98
C PHE A 610 12.78 12.60 24.01
N PRO A 611 12.41 11.50 24.73
CA PRO A 611 13.21 10.98 25.83
C PRO A 611 14.50 10.30 25.35
N GLU A 612 15.48 10.20 26.25
CA GLU A 612 16.67 9.36 26.03
C GLU A 612 16.30 7.89 26.23
N ILE A 613 16.62 7.05 25.24
CA ILE A 613 16.35 5.61 25.25
C ILE A 613 17.67 4.89 24.99
N SER A 614 18.16 4.15 25.98
CA SER A 614 19.38 3.36 25.82
C SER A 614 19.08 2.01 25.15
N SER A 615 20.07 1.44 24.46
CA SER A 615 19.99 0.08 23.92
C SER A 615 19.92 -1.00 25.02
N GLU A 616 20.27 -0.66 26.25
CA GLU A 616 20.09 -1.52 27.43
C GLU A 616 18.62 -1.55 27.90
N ASP A 617 17.92 -0.41 27.81
CA ASP A 617 16.52 -0.31 28.20
C ASP A 617 15.59 -0.92 27.15
N ILE A 618 15.85 -0.64 25.87
CA ILE A 618 15.07 -1.14 24.74
C ILE A 618 16.05 -1.69 23.67
N PRO A 619 16.41 -2.97 23.76
CA PRO A 619 17.22 -3.62 22.73
C PRO A 619 16.50 -3.60 21.39
N ASN A 620 17.24 -3.42 20.29
CA ASN A 620 16.71 -3.35 18.92
C ASN A 620 15.63 -2.27 18.73
N ALA A 621 15.74 -1.15 19.44
CA ALA A 621 14.82 -0.03 19.27
C ALA A 621 14.93 0.59 17.86
N VAL A 622 13.78 1.03 17.35
CA VAL A 622 13.64 1.76 16.09
C VAL A 622 12.88 3.04 16.37
N ASN A 623 13.40 4.17 15.89
CA ASN A 623 12.66 5.43 15.90
C ASN A 623 11.55 5.36 14.85
N ALA A 624 10.28 5.32 15.28
CA ALA A 624 9.12 5.10 14.42
C ALA A 624 8.18 6.32 14.29
N MET A 625 8.65 7.51 14.69
CA MET A 625 7.87 8.76 14.68
C MET A 625 7.19 9.08 13.34
N HIS A 626 6.07 9.79 13.42
CA HIS A 626 5.28 10.17 12.26
C HIS A 626 5.67 11.54 11.70
N TRP A 627 5.33 11.77 10.43
CA TRP A 627 5.47 13.08 9.82
C TRP A 627 4.43 13.30 8.71
N TYR A 628 3.71 14.41 8.81
CA TYR A 628 2.78 14.87 7.78
C TYR A 628 3.04 16.34 7.41
N ASP A 629 2.79 16.70 6.15
CA ASP A 629 2.59 18.11 5.78
C ASP A 629 1.24 18.58 6.32
N ALA A 630 1.26 19.16 7.53
CA ALA A 630 0.06 19.55 8.24
C ALA A 630 -0.79 20.60 7.49
N ILE A 631 -0.22 21.44 6.62
CA ILE A 631 -1.03 22.38 5.82
C ILE A 631 -1.86 21.61 4.80
N THR A 632 -1.23 20.68 4.08
CA THR A 632 -1.92 19.85 3.09
C THR A 632 -2.94 18.92 3.76
N LEU A 633 -2.59 18.34 4.90
CA LEU A 633 -3.47 17.45 5.68
C LEU A 633 -4.73 18.19 6.16
N VAL A 634 -4.57 19.31 6.87
CA VAL A 634 -5.69 20.04 7.49
C VAL A 634 -6.57 20.72 6.44
N THR A 635 -5.97 21.27 5.37
CA THR A 635 -6.75 22.03 4.36
C THR A 635 -7.27 21.16 3.22
N THR A 636 -6.84 19.90 3.12
CA THR A 636 -7.13 19.00 1.98
C THR A 636 -6.84 19.69 0.63
N THR A 637 -5.78 20.51 0.59
CA THR A 637 -5.40 21.30 -0.59
C THR A 637 -3.88 21.31 -0.70
N TRP A 638 -3.36 20.88 -1.85
CA TRP A 638 -1.93 20.96 -2.13
C TRP A 638 -1.54 22.34 -2.66
N ARG A 639 -0.49 22.94 -2.09
CA ARG A 639 0.08 24.22 -2.54
C ARG A 639 1.60 24.10 -2.67
N SER A 640 2.09 23.90 -3.90
CA SER A 640 3.51 23.69 -4.18
C SER A 640 4.45 24.88 -3.91
N TYR A 641 3.92 25.98 -3.40
CA TYR A 641 4.64 27.21 -3.10
C TYR A 641 4.45 27.72 -1.66
N PHE A 642 3.73 27.01 -0.78
CA PHE A 642 3.45 27.51 0.56
C PHE A 642 3.35 26.40 1.61
N THR A 643 4.06 26.58 2.72
CA THR A 643 3.92 25.77 3.95
C THR A 643 4.26 26.62 5.19
N VAL A 644 4.14 26.05 6.39
CA VAL A 644 4.52 26.66 7.67
C VAL A 644 5.46 25.72 8.42
N ASP A 645 6.57 26.25 8.94
CA ASP A 645 7.44 25.56 9.89
C ASP A 645 6.76 25.63 11.27
N PHE A 646 6.12 24.55 11.71
CA PHE A 646 5.33 24.51 12.96
C PHE A 646 6.16 24.66 14.23
N THR A 647 7.42 24.23 14.22
CA THR A 647 8.35 24.44 15.33
C THR A 647 8.64 25.93 15.55
N THR A 648 8.67 26.73 14.49
CA THR A 648 9.00 28.18 14.57
C THR A 648 7.83 29.12 14.31
N GLY A 649 6.69 28.60 13.87
CA GLY A 649 5.53 29.36 13.40
C GLY A 649 5.76 30.17 12.10
N LYS A 650 6.90 30.00 11.41
CA LYS A 650 7.26 30.85 10.26
C LYS A 650 6.73 30.28 8.93
N PRO A 651 6.10 31.12 8.08
CA PRO A 651 5.69 30.68 6.74
C PRO A 651 6.90 30.55 5.80
N ALA A 652 6.84 29.60 4.89
CA ALA A 652 7.82 29.39 3.82
C ALA A 652 7.15 29.52 2.44
N PHE A 653 7.72 30.35 1.57
CA PHE A 653 7.17 30.65 0.25
C PHE A 653 8.11 30.21 -0.90
N GLY A 654 7.51 29.64 -1.94
CA GLY A 654 8.18 29.07 -3.10
C GLY A 654 8.59 27.60 -2.89
N ASN A 655 8.59 26.83 -3.97
CA ASN A 655 8.84 25.38 -3.95
C ASN A 655 10.15 25.00 -3.24
N LYS A 656 11.22 25.78 -3.47
CA LYS A 656 12.53 25.55 -2.83
C LYS A 656 12.50 25.76 -1.32
N ALA A 657 11.81 26.80 -0.85
CA ALA A 657 11.72 27.08 0.58
C ALA A 657 10.85 26.04 1.29
N LEU A 658 9.71 25.68 0.67
CA LEU A 658 8.83 24.62 1.15
C LEU A 658 9.58 23.29 1.32
N ARG A 659 10.28 22.84 0.27
CA ARG A 659 11.09 21.61 0.33
C ARG A 659 12.13 21.68 1.44
N LYS A 660 12.86 22.79 1.55
CA LYS A 660 13.86 22.97 2.61
C LYS A 660 13.27 22.88 4.01
N THR A 661 12.05 23.39 4.22
CA THR A 661 11.35 23.29 5.50
C THR A 661 11.02 21.83 5.82
N HIS A 662 10.41 21.10 4.89
CA HIS A 662 10.06 19.69 5.11
C HIS A 662 11.30 18.81 5.31
N GLN A 663 12.39 19.05 4.57
CA GLN A 663 13.68 18.38 4.77
C GLN A 663 14.22 18.60 6.18
N LYS A 664 14.14 19.83 6.69
CA LYS A 664 14.59 20.17 8.05
C LYS A 664 13.76 19.45 9.11
N GLN A 665 12.44 19.38 8.94
CA GLN A 665 11.55 18.66 9.86
C GLN A 665 11.86 17.16 9.87
N LEU A 666 11.94 16.52 8.71
CA LEU A 666 12.30 15.10 8.62
C LEU A 666 13.70 14.81 9.16
N ALA A 667 14.68 15.70 8.91
CA ALA A 667 16.02 15.58 9.47
C ALA A 667 16.03 15.68 11.01
N HIS A 668 15.14 16.50 11.57
CA HIS A 668 14.94 16.64 13.01
C HIS A 668 14.34 15.37 13.61
N VAL A 669 13.26 14.84 13.03
CA VAL A 669 12.65 13.56 13.43
C VAL A 669 13.67 12.43 13.39
N ALA A 670 14.42 12.32 12.30
CA ALA A 670 15.48 11.32 12.15
C ALA A 670 16.65 11.50 13.14
N SER A 671 16.81 12.70 13.71
CA SER A 671 17.86 12.96 14.68
C SER A 671 17.60 12.32 16.04
N PHE A 672 16.35 11.97 16.37
CA PHE A 672 16.02 11.26 17.61
C PHE A 672 16.67 9.88 17.63
N GLY A 673 16.51 9.06 16.59
CA GLY A 673 17.21 7.78 16.46
C GLY A 673 18.73 7.91 16.66
N ARG A 674 19.35 8.89 15.98
CA ARG A 674 20.79 9.14 16.02
C ARG A 674 21.30 9.63 17.38
N LYS A 675 20.60 10.57 18.01
CA LYS A 675 21.09 11.33 19.17
C LYS A 675 20.52 10.89 20.50
N LYS A 676 19.34 10.27 20.49
CA LYS A 676 18.53 9.94 21.67
C LYS A 676 18.27 8.45 21.85
N MET A 677 18.60 7.63 20.84
CA MET A 677 18.31 6.18 20.84
C MET A 677 19.55 5.33 20.50
N GLY A 678 20.74 5.75 20.92
CA GLY A 678 21.96 4.96 20.71
C GLY A 678 22.30 4.68 19.24
N ASN A 679 22.03 5.63 18.34
CA ASN A 679 22.15 5.46 16.89
C ASN A 679 21.19 4.42 16.29
N ALA A 680 19.94 4.36 16.76
CA ALA A 680 18.89 3.55 16.16
C ALA A 680 18.51 4.02 14.75
N PRO A 681 18.12 3.11 13.83
CA PRO A 681 17.56 3.49 12.55
C PRO A 681 16.22 4.23 12.73
N THR A 682 15.84 5.00 11.72
CA THR A 682 14.54 5.70 11.68
C THR A 682 13.69 5.16 10.55
N LEU A 683 12.46 4.79 10.89
CA LEU A 683 11.33 4.58 9.99
C LEU A 683 10.32 5.70 10.27
N ILE A 684 9.86 6.41 9.25
CA ILE A 684 8.68 7.26 9.40
C ILE A 684 7.45 6.34 9.38
N GLY A 685 6.88 6.06 10.56
CA GLY A 685 5.78 5.08 10.74
C GLY A 685 4.49 5.48 10.02
N GLU A 686 4.27 6.78 9.89
CA GLU A 686 3.17 7.32 9.10
C GLU A 686 3.55 8.60 8.37
N THR A 687 3.16 8.66 7.11
CA THR A 687 3.21 9.85 6.27
C THR A 687 2.30 9.66 5.06
N GLY A 688 1.81 10.74 4.47
CA GLY A 688 0.90 10.61 3.34
C GLY A 688 0.27 11.93 2.93
N ILE A 689 -0.79 11.82 2.13
CA ILE A 689 -1.61 12.96 1.69
C ILE A 689 -3.09 12.55 1.73
N PRO A 690 -4.00 13.51 1.98
CA PRO A 690 -5.40 13.27 1.69
C PRO A 690 -5.60 13.06 0.18
N TYR A 691 -6.49 12.15 -0.20
CA TYR A 691 -6.83 11.86 -1.59
C TYR A 691 -8.05 12.65 -2.07
N ASN A 692 -8.89 13.13 -1.15
CA ASN A 692 -9.98 14.07 -1.42
C ASN A 692 -9.51 15.52 -1.69
N LEU A 693 -8.27 15.71 -2.16
CA LEU A 693 -7.73 17.05 -2.45
C LEU A 693 -8.63 17.83 -3.40
N ASN A 694 -8.70 19.15 -3.15
CA ASN A 694 -9.42 20.09 -4.01
C ASN A 694 -10.88 19.64 -4.23
N ASP A 695 -11.59 19.42 -3.13
CA ASP A 695 -12.98 18.98 -3.11
C ASP A 695 -13.20 17.67 -3.87
N ALA A 696 -12.28 16.71 -3.71
CA ALA A 696 -12.38 15.36 -4.29
C ALA A 696 -12.53 15.32 -5.82
N ARG A 697 -12.07 16.36 -6.54
CA ARG A 697 -12.25 16.47 -8.01
C ARG A 697 -11.77 15.24 -8.79
N ALA A 698 -10.71 14.58 -8.32
CA ALA A 698 -10.14 13.38 -8.95
C ALA A 698 -11.14 12.20 -9.01
N TYR A 699 -12.14 12.14 -8.12
CA TYR A 699 -13.11 11.05 -8.05
C TYR A 699 -14.13 11.08 -9.18
N ILE A 700 -14.20 12.22 -9.88
CA ILE A 700 -15.03 12.39 -11.08
C ILE A 700 -14.16 12.29 -12.33
N SER A 701 -13.01 12.97 -12.34
CA SER A 701 -12.18 13.10 -13.54
C SER A 701 -11.23 11.93 -13.79
N GLY A 702 -10.86 11.17 -12.75
CA GLY A 702 -9.73 10.23 -12.78
C GLY A 702 -8.35 10.92 -12.83
N ASP A 703 -8.32 12.25 -12.77
CA ASP A 703 -7.08 13.04 -12.82
C ASP A 703 -6.53 13.28 -11.41
N TYR A 704 -5.54 12.46 -11.04
CA TYR A 704 -4.82 12.52 -9.77
C TYR A 704 -3.59 13.44 -9.79
N SER A 705 -3.46 14.37 -10.74
CA SER A 705 -2.24 15.19 -10.89
C SER A 705 -1.85 15.96 -9.63
N ALA A 706 -2.81 16.51 -8.87
CA ALA A 706 -2.53 17.23 -7.63
C ALA A 706 -2.00 16.29 -6.53
N GLN A 707 -2.58 15.09 -6.41
CA GLN A 707 -2.16 14.05 -5.49
C GLN A 707 -0.77 13.52 -5.86
N ILE A 708 -0.50 13.34 -7.16
CA ILE A 708 0.83 12.94 -7.66
C ILE A 708 1.89 14.00 -7.29
N GLU A 709 1.60 15.29 -7.45
CA GLU A 709 2.53 16.36 -7.08
C GLU A 709 2.76 16.45 -5.57
N ALA A 710 1.70 16.35 -4.77
CA ALA A 710 1.79 16.36 -3.32
C ALA A 710 2.60 15.15 -2.79
N MET A 711 2.32 13.95 -3.32
CA MET A 711 3.04 12.73 -2.97
C MET A 711 4.52 12.78 -3.42
N ASP A 712 4.82 13.34 -4.60
CA ASP A 712 6.20 13.58 -5.03
C ASP A 712 6.94 14.49 -4.06
N ASN A 713 6.32 15.58 -3.61
CA ASN A 713 6.92 16.43 -2.59
C ASN A 713 7.22 15.62 -1.32
N THR A 714 6.25 14.88 -0.77
CA THR A 714 6.44 14.05 0.43
C THR A 714 7.59 13.05 0.26
N ILE A 715 7.53 12.18 -0.75
CA ILE A 715 8.52 11.11 -0.94
C ILE A 715 9.89 11.66 -1.32
N SER A 716 9.98 12.71 -2.14
CA SER A 716 11.29 13.31 -2.49
C SER A 716 12.00 13.90 -1.26
N ASN A 717 11.27 14.42 -0.27
CA ASN A 717 11.86 14.90 0.98
C ASN A 717 12.33 13.73 1.86
N LEU A 718 11.58 12.63 1.95
CA LEU A 718 12.00 11.38 2.64
C LEU A 718 13.27 10.79 2.01
N GLU A 719 13.29 10.68 0.67
CA GLU A 719 14.44 10.24 -0.13
C GLU A 719 15.68 11.09 0.11
N SER A 720 15.50 12.41 0.24
CA SER A 720 16.62 13.33 0.50
C SER A 720 17.32 13.09 1.84
N GLN A 721 16.63 12.45 2.79
CA GLN A 721 17.13 12.10 4.11
C GLN A 721 17.46 10.61 4.25
N LEU A 722 17.37 9.81 3.17
CA LEU A 722 17.54 8.35 3.17
C LEU A 722 16.62 7.63 4.17
N LEU A 723 15.43 8.17 4.42
CA LEU A 723 14.50 7.62 5.40
C LEU A 723 13.69 6.47 4.82
N SER A 724 13.55 5.42 5.62
CA SER A 724 12.53 4.40 5.41
C SER A 724 11.17 4.95 5.83
N PHE A 725 10.08 4.50 5.22
CA PHE A 725 8.73 4.99 5.55
C PHE A 725 7.60 4.03 5.20
N THR A 726 6.47 4.21 5.86
CA THR A 726 5.18 3.59 5.55
C THR A 726 4.15 4.66 5.23
N LEU A 727 3.52 4.56 4.05
CA LEU A 727 2.49 5.49 3.63
C LEU A 727 1.19 5.20 4.39
N TRP A 728 0.56 6.22 4.95
CA TRP A 728 -0.81 6.17 5.43
C TRP A 728 -1.75 6.48 4.26
N ASN A 729 -2.56 5.52 3.78
CA ASN A 729 -2.60 4.10 4.14
C ASN A 729 -2.93 3.19 2.93
N TYR A 730 -3.12 1.89 3.14
CA TYR A 730 -3.78 0.98 2.18
C TYR A 730 -4.99 0.37 2.86
N THR A 731 -6.18 0.78 2.41
CA THR A 731 -7.46 0.27 2.92
C THR A 731 -8.23 -0.41 1.78
N ALA A 732 -8.48 -1.71 1.92
CA ALA A 732 -9.04 -2.55 0.86
C ALA A 732 -10.47 -2.14 0.48
N ASP A 733 -11.25 -1.73 1.47
CA ASP A 733 -12.65 -1.33 1.40
C ASP A 733 -12.85 0.21 1.43
N ASN A 734 -11.81 0.98 1.07
CA ASN A 734 -11.91 2.44 1.04
C ASN A 734 -12.96 2.93 0.03
N SER A 735 -13.78 3.91 0.40
CA SER A 735 -14.76 4.57 -0.46
C SER A 735 -14.36 6.01 -0.83
N HIS A 736 -14.78 6.48 -2.00
CA HIS A 736 -14.74 7.90 -2.36
C HIS A 736 -15.64 8.77 -1.48
N GLY A 737 -16.74 8.21 -0.97
CA GLY A 737 -17.72 8.95 -0.16
C GLY A 737 -17.30 9.10 1.31
N PHE A 738 -16.73 8.04 1.88
CA PHE A 738 -16.49 7.93 3.33
C PHE A 738 -15.03 7.65 3.70
N GLY A 739 -14.12 7.62 2.71
CA GLY A 739 -12.70 7.39 2.95
C GLY A 739 -12.42 5.95 3.38
N ASP A 740 -11.55 5.76 4.37
CA ASP A 740 -11.20 4.46 4.94
C ASP A 740 -12.24 3.92 5.95
N LEU A 741 -13.44 4.51 5.94
CA LEU A 741 -14.58 4.19 6.79
C LEU A 741 -14.39 4.58 8.27
N TRP A 742 -13.27 5.19 8.63
CA TRP A 742 -13.00 5.68 9.96
C TRP A 742 -12.90 7.21 9.95
N ASN A 743 -13.77 7.86 10.72
CA ASN A 743 -13.81 9.33 10.89
C ASN A 743 -13.71 10.18 9.59
N LEU A 744 -14.15 9.63 8.45
CA LEU A 744 -14.06 10.21 7.11
C LEU A 744 -12.63 10.51 6.64
N GLU A 745 -11.63 9.84 7.21
CA GLU A 745 -10.26 9.94 6.76
C GLU A 745 -10.09 9.34 5.38
N ASP A 746 -9.41 10.04 4.48
CA ASP A 746 -9.32 9.63 3.09
C ASP A 746 -7.88 9.71 2.59
N LEU A 747 -7.04 8.85 3.14
CA LEU A 747 -5.59 8.82 2.89
C LEU A 747 -5.12 7.57 2.13
N SER A 748 -6.01 6.60 1.87
CA SER A 748 -5.63 5.33 1.22
C SER A 748 -5.02 5.54 -0.17
N ILE A 749 -3.97 4.82 -0.52
CA ILE A 749 -3.41 4.85 -1.89
C ILE A 749 -4.25 4.02 -2.88
N SER A 750 -5.28 3.33 -2.40
CA SER A 750 -6.12 2.41 -3.18
C SER A 750 -7.60 2.57 -2.83
N SER A 751 -8.48 2.38 -3.82
CA SER A 751 -9.94 2.30 -3.57
C SER A 751 -10.64 1.50 -4.68
N PRO A 752 -11.58 0.59 -4.34
CA PRO A 752 -12.47 -0.05 -5.30
C PRO A 752 -13.26 0.94 -6.18
N ASP A 753 -13.65 2.10 -5.64
CA ASP A 753 -14.36 3.14 -6.40
C ASP A 753 -13.44 3.76 -7.48
N SER A 754 -12.15 3.88 -7.19
CA SER A 754 -11.15 4.32 -8.19
C SER A 754 -10.95 3.28 -9.28
N GLU A 755 -10.98 2.00 -8.93
CA GLU A 755 -10.91 0.90 -9.88
C GLU A 755 -12.13 0.92 -10.83
N ALA A 756 -13.33 1.03 -10.28
CA ALA A 756 -14.56 1.16 -11.05
C ALA A 756 -14.52 2.38 -11.98
N LEU A 757 -14.03 3.51 -11.48
CA LEU A 757 -13.85 4.73 -12.28
C LEU A 757 -12.86 4.52 -13.42
N ALA A 758 -11.69 3.94 -13.16
CA ALA A 758 -10.66 3.68 -14.16
C ALA A 758 -11.16 2.74 -15.25
N VAL A 759 -11.85 1.66 -14.88
CA VAL A 759 -12.49 0.72 -15.82
C VAL A 759 -13.51 1.44 -16.69
N ARG A 760 -14.37 2.28 -16.10
CA ARG A 760 -15.36 3.07 -16.85
C ARG A 760 -14.69 4.03 -17.83
N LEU A 761 -13.65 4.76 -17.41
CA LEU A 761 -12.93 5.70 -18.26
C LEU A 761 -12.16 4.99 -19.40
N ALA A 762 -11.73 3.75 -19.17
CA ALA A 762 -11.11 2.88 -20.19
C ALA A 762 -12.14 2.20 -21.12
N GLY A 763 -13.43 2.53 -21.01
CA GLY A 763 -14.49 2.01 -21.85
C GLY A 763 -15.11 0.70 -21.35
N GLY A 764 -14.77 0.20 -20.16
CA GLY A 764 -15.48 -0.88 -19.47
C GLY A 764 -15.07 -2.31 -19.78
N HIS A 765 -14.03 -2.54 -20.58
CA HIS A 765 -13.72 -3.87 -21.14
C HIS A 765 -12.49 -4.56 -20.54
N THR A 766 -11.75 -3.91 -19.64
CA THR A 766 -10.49 -4.47 -19.11
C THR A 766 -10.25 -3.94 -17.71
N ARG A 767 -10.02 -4.87 -16.78
CA ARG A 767 -9.60 -4.60 -15.41
C ARG A 767 -8.11 -4.89 -15.29
N ARG A 768 -7.35 -3.95 -14.76
CA ARG A 768 -5.92 -4.07 -14.49
C ARG A 768 -5.70 -4.03 -12.98
N ARG A 769 -4.71 -4.77 -12.48
CA ARG A 769 -4.38 -4.78 -11.04
C ARG A 769 -4.13 -3.38 -10.47
N ASP A 770 -3.60 -2.48 -11.30
CA ASP A 770 -3.27 -1.09 -10.95
C ASP A 770 -4.47 -0.14 -10.95
N ASP A 771 -5.64 -0.54 -11.44
CA ASP A 771 -6.77 0.38 -11.62
C ASP A 771 -7.30 0.93 -10.29
N ALA A 772 -7.10 0.21 -9.17
CA ALA A 772 -7.46 0.69 -7.84
C ALA A 772 -6.54 1.80 -7.31
N ALA A 773 -5.34 1.97 -7.88
CA ALA A 773 -4.33 2.90 -7.40
C ALA A 773 -4.76 4.36 -7.58
N ARG A 774 -4.64 5.15 -6.53
CA ARG A 774 -4.91 6.59 -6.53
C ARG A 774 -3.60 7.33 -6.72
N GLY A 775 -3.34 7.82 -7.94
CA GLY A 775 -2.11 8.55 -8.25
C GLY A 775 -0.83 7.70 -8.25
N LEU A 776 -0.87 6.49 -8.83
CA LEU A 776 0.21 5.49 -8.86
C LEU A 776 1.62 6.05 -9.12
N LYS A 777 1.78 6.97 -10.08
CA LYS A 777 3.06 7.61 -10.42
C LYS A 777 3.69 8.40 -9.27
N GLY A 778 2.89 8.87 -8.31
CA GLY A 778 3.37 9.60 -7.14
C GLY A 778 4.18 8.72 -6.19
N PHE A 779 3.75 7.47 -5.98
CA PHE A 779 4.35 6.58 -4.97
C PHE A 779 5.11 5.37 -5.54
N ALA A 780 4.73 4.81 -6.70
CA ALA A 780 5.48 3.76 -7.37
C ALA A 780 6.69 4.36 -8.10
N ARG A 781 7.81 4.52 -7.36
CA ARG A 781 9.03 5.20 -7.81
C ARG A 781 10.22 4.23 -7.78
N THR A 782 11.15 4.41 -8.72
CA THR A 782 12.42 3.68 -8.73
C THR A 782 13.19 3.92 -7.44
N HIS A 783 13.64 2.85 -6.80
CA HIS A 783 14.43 2.97 -5.57
C HIS A 783 15.27 1.71 -5.30
N ALA A 784 16.39 1.90 -4.60
CA ALA A 784 17.15 0.79 -4.03
C ALA A 784 16.40 0.21 -2.84
N ARG A 785 16.15 -1.10 -2.88
CA ARG A 785 15.52 -1.86 -1.80
C ARG A 785 16.57 -2.38 -0.82
N LYS A 786 17.68 -2.90 -1.34
CA LYS A 786 18.79 -3.47 -0.58
C LYS A 786 20.11 -3.04 -1.20
N ILE A 787 21.05 -2.58 -0.39
CA ILE A 787 22.28 -1.93 -0.85
C ILE A 787 23.47 -2.66 -0.24
N ALA A 788 24.35 -3.19 -1.08
CA ALA A 788 25.59 -3.86 -0.69
C ALA A 788 26.67 -2.85 -0.25
N GLY A 789 26.34 -2.03 0.75
CA GLY A 789 27.17 -0.95 1.27
C GLY A 789 26.35 0.14 1.97
N VAL A 790 27.01 1.21 2.38
CA VAL A 790 26.39 2.33 3.11
C VAL A 790 25.89 3.38 2.11
N PRO A 791 24.57 3.68 2.06
CA PRO A 791 24.03 4.65 1.12
C PRO A 791 24.47 6.08 1.44
N LEU A 792 24.86 6.80 0.40
CA LEU A 792 25.11 8.24 0.44
C LEU A 792 23.94 9.03 -0.19
N LYS A 793 23.28 8.43 -1.19
CA LYS A 793 22.19 9.03 -1.94
C LYS A 793 21.30 7.96 -2.56
N SER A 794 19.99 8.12 -2.48
CA SER A 794 18.99 7.31 -3.19
C SER A 794 17.79 8.20 -3.49
N GLN A 795 17.73 8.76 -4.70
CA GLN A 795 16.76 9.82 -5.04
C GLN A 795 16.18 9.62 -6.43
N PHE A 796 14.85 9.74 -6.55
CA PHE A 796 14.13 9.74 -7.83
C PHE A 796 13.56 11.13 -8.14
N THR A 797 13.81 11.62 -9.35
CA THR A 797 13.30 12.90 -9.84
C THR A 797 12.15 12.67 -10.81
N MET A 798 10.92 12.92 -10.37
CA MET A 798 9.71 12.62 -11.17
C MET A 798 9.63 13.40 -12.49
N ALA A 799 10.14 14.64 -12.53
CA ALA A 799 10.12 15.46 -13.74
C ALA A 799 10.93 14.87 -14.90
N THR A 800 11.98 14.09 -14.61
CA THR A 800 12.88 13.48 -15.60
C THR A 800 12.80 11.95 -15.61
N ALA A 801 12.07 11.35 -14.67
CA ALA A 801 12.12 9.93 -14.32
C ALA A 801 13.54 9.37 -14.07
N GLU A 802 14.47 10.22 -13.64
CA GLU A 802 15.83 9.80 -13.32
C GLU A 802 15.96 9.38 -11.86
N TYR A 803 16.52 8.19 -11.62
CA TYR A 803 16.94 7.73 -10.31
C TYR A 803 18.46 7.73 -10.21
N THR A 804 19.00 8.20 -9.07
CA THR A 804 20.43 8.09 -8.75
C THR A 804 20.62 7.42 -7.39
N LEU A 805 21.44 6.37 -7.39
CA LEU A 805 21.99 5.72 -6.20
C LEU A 805 23.50 6.00 -6.10
N GLU A 806 23.98 6.42 -4.93
CA GLU A 806 25.41 6.47 -4.58
C GLU A 806 25.61 5.79 -3.22
N PHE A 807 26.63 4.95 -3.10
CA PHE A 807 26.96 4.26 -1.85
C PHE A 807 28.45 3.92 -1.75
N LEU A 808 28.90 3.61 -0.53
CA LEU A 808 30.26 3.14 -0.25
C LEU A 808 30.23 1.65 0.07
N SER A 809 31.13 0.87 -0.54
CA SER A 809 31.41 -0.49 -0.08
C SER A 809 32.27 -0.44 1.18
N VAL A 810 32.02 -1.36 2.10
CA VAL A 810 32.87 -1.62 3.27
C VAL A 810 33.71 -2.85 2.94
N ASP A 811 34.95 -2.99 3.43
CA ASP A 811 35.98 -3.98 3.04
C ASP A 811 35.61 -5.48 3.11
N THR A 812 34.33 -5.81 3.23
CA THR A 812 33.74 -7.15 3.11
C THR A 812 32.93 -7.23 1.82
N GLU A 813 33.28 -8.16 0.92
CA GLU A 813 32.43 -8.55 -0.20
C GLU A 813 31.04 -8.93 0.35
N SER A 814 30.00 -8.17 -0.02
CA SER A 814 28.62 -8.56 0.26
C SER A 814 28.32 -9.84 -0.53
N ALA A 815 27.83 -10.88 0.13
CA ALA A 815 27.46 -12.14 -0.50
C ALA A 815 26.32 -11.99 -1.53
N ALA A 816 25.58 -10.87 -1.48
CA ALA A 816 24.46 -10.58 -2.37
C ALA A 816 24.60 -9.19 -3.04
N PRO A 817 24.12 -9.03 -4.29
CA PRO A 817 24.17 -7.76 -5.02
C PRO A 817 23.19 -6.71 -4.46
N THR A 818 23.41 -5.45 -4.82
CA THR A 818 22.44 -4.37 -4.60
C THR A 818 21.19 -4.62 -5.46
N GLU A 819 20.00 -4.37 -4.92
CA GLU A 819 18.70 -4.53 -5.60
C GLU A 819 18.01 -3.17 -5.77
N ILE A 820 17.69 -2.81 -7.01
CA ILE A 820 16.97 -1.59 -7.37
C ILE A 820 15.65 -1.98 -8.03
N TYR A 821 14.54 -1.56 -7.42
CA TYR A 821 13.20 -1.70 -7.98
C TYR A 821 12.93 -0.63 -9.04
N VAL A 822 12.41 -1.04 -10.19
CA VAL A 822 12.14 -0.19 -11.36
C VAL A 822 10.70 -0.42 -11.85
N PRO A 823 9.75 0.50 -11.56
CA PRO A 823 8.36 0.37 -11.98
C PRO A 823 8.12 0.83 -13.42
N TYR A 824 7.39 0.06 -14.23
CA TYR A 824 7.15 0.40 -15.64
C TYR A 824 6.31 1.67 -15.82
N VAL A 825 5.48 2.02 -14.83
CA VAL A 825 4.65 3.24 -14.85
C VAL A 825 5.48 4.54 -15.02
N GLN A 826 6.75 4.52 -14.63
CA GLN A 826 7.69 5.65 -14.80
C GLN A 826 8.42 5.63 -16.14
N TYR A 827 8.45 4.49 -16.83
CA TYR A 827 9.26 4.24 -18.03
C TYR A 827 8.45 3.59 -19.16
N PRO A 828 7.38 4.23 -19.67
CA PRO A 828 6.56 3.63 -20.72
C PRO A 828 7.32 3.35 -22.03
N GLY A 829 8.42 4.06 -22.29
CA GLY A 829 9.33 3.82 -23.42
C GLY A 829 10.56 2.96 -23.06
N GLY A 830 10.52 2.27 -21.92
CA GLY A 830 11.65 1.56 -21.34
C GLY A 830 12.70 2.46 -20.69
N TYR A 831 13.67 1.83 -20.05
CA TYR A 831 14.75 2.50 -19.30
C TYR A 831 16.13 1.98 -19.70
N ARG A 832 17.15 2.69 -19.23
CA ARG A 832 18.57 2.30 -19.27
C ARG A 832 19.14 2.39 -17.86
N VAL A 833 20.04 1.47 -17.55
CA VAL A 833 20.87 1.51 -16.35
C VAL A 833 22.29 1.88 -16.75
N THR A 834 22.90 2.84 -16.06
CA THR A 834 24.33 3.12 -16.15
C THR A 834 24.95 3.03 -14.77
N SER A 835 26.12 2.39 -14.67
CA SER A 835 26.89 2.29 -13.44
C SER A 835 28.29 2.87 -13.63
N SER A 836 28.90 3.33 -12.53
CA SER A 836 30.31 3.77 -12.53
C SER A 836 31.31 2.63 -12.72
N ASP A 837 30.90 1.43 -12.33
CA ASP A 837 31.71 0.22 -12.24
C ASP A 837 30.77 -1.01 -12.25
N GLY A 838 31.32 -2.20 -12.04
CA GLY A 838 30.52 -3.42 -11.87
C GLY A 838 29.67 -3.84 -13.07
N HIS A 839 28.68 -4.69 -12.83
CA HIS A 839 27.73 -5.15 -13.83
C HIS A 839 26.30 -5.22 -13.28
N CYS A 840 25.32 -5.03 -14.18
CA CYS A 840 23.90 -5.08 -13.87
C CYS A 840 23.25 -6.27 -14.56
N THR A 841 22.38 -6.98 -13.84
CA THR A 841 21.42 -7.94 -14.41
C THR A 841 20.00 -7.49 -14.09
N ILE A 842 19.04 -7.86 -14.94
CA ILE A 842 17.64 -7.46 -14.80
C ILE A 842 16.79 -8.71 -14.59
N GLN A 843 16.08 -8.75 -13.47
CA GLN A 843 15.05 -9.74 -13.21
C GLN A 843 13.69 -9.11 -13.53
N LYS A 844 13.00 -9.65 -14.53
CA LYS A 844 11.70 -9.15 -14.97
C LYS A 844 10.56 -9.69 -14.10
N HIS A 845 9.60 -8.83 -13.80
CA HIS A 845 8.35 -9.18 -13.12
C HIS A 845 7.16 -8.53 -13.84
N GLU A 846 5.94 -8.82 -13.38
CA GLU A 846 4.72 -8.25 -13.94
C GLU A 846 4.67 -6.71 -13.68
N ASN A 847 5.07 -5.91 -14.67
CA ASN A 847 5.12 -4.44 -14.70
C ASN A 847 6.12 -3.74 -13.76
N TYR A 848 7.09 -4.48 -13.27
CA TYR A 848 8.27 -3.91 -12.64
C TYR A 848 9.47 -4.82 -12.89
N ASP A 849 10.67 -4.26 -12.78
CA ASP A 849 11.92 -5.02 -12.81
C ASP A 849 12.68 -4.85 -11.50
N ILE A 850 13.50 -5.84 -11.17
CA ILE A 850 14.54 -5.73 -10.15
C ILE A 850 15.90 -5.74 -10.85
N VAL A 851 16.58 -4.60 -10.82
CA VAL A 851 17.97 -4.48 -11.29
C VAL A 851 18.89 -4.94 -10.17
N LYS A 852 19.66 -6.01 -10.42
CA LYS A 852 20.71 -6.50 -9.52
C LYS A 852 22.05 -5.94 -9.96
N TYR A 853 22.67 -5.15 -9.08
CA TYR A 853 23.95 -4.51 -9.32
C TYR A 853 25.05 -5.13 -8.46
N ALA A 854 26.00 -5.80 -9.12
CA ALA A 854 27.22 -6.31 -8.53
C ALA A 854 28.36 -5.33 -8.82
N HIS A 855 28.81 -4.62 -7.79
CA HIS A 855 29.85 -3.60 -7.91
C HIS A 855 31.25 -4.21 -8.06
N ASP A 856 32.21 -3.42 -8.56
CA ASP A 856 33.62 -3.85 -8.60
C ASP A 856 34.21 -3.79 -7.18
N THR A 857 34.71 -4.92 -6.70
CA THR A 857 35.28 -5.06 -5.34
C THR A 857 36.57 -4.25 -5.14
N LYS A 858 37.19 -3.75 -6.22
CA LYS A 858 38.34 -2.84 -6.18
C LYS A 858 37.96 -1.36 -6.06
N ALA A 859 36.68 -1.02 -6.28
CA ALA A 859 36.18 0.33 -6.12
C ALA A 859 35.54 0.50 -4.74
N HIS A 860 35.67 1.70 -4.17
CA HIS A 860 35.10 2.03 -2.85
C HIS A 860 33.84 2.90 -2.92
N LYS A 861 33.67 3.64 -4.03
CA LYS A 861 32.51 4.51 -4.25
C LYS A 861 31.82 4.10 -5.53
N HIS A 862 30.52 3.83 -5.41
CA HIS A 862 29.71 3.31 -6.50
C HIS A 862 28.56 4.24 -6.80
N ARG A 863 28.18 4.30 -8.07
CA ARG A 863 27.06 5.09 -8.56
C ARG A 863 26.28 4.30 -9.60
N VAL A 864 24.96 4.27 -9.46
CA VAL A 864 24.03 3.68 -10.43
C VAL A 864 22.96 4.71 -10.76
N ILE A 865 22.66 4.86 -12.05
CA ILE A 865 21.61 5.73 -12.57
C ILE A 865 20.62 4.88 -13.36
N VAL A 866 19.33 5.07 -13.11
CA VAL A 866 18.26 4.53 -13.95
C VAL A 866 17.56 5.72 -14.61
N SER A 867 17.52 5.74 -15.94
CA SER A 867 16.97 6.84 -16.72
C SER A 867 16.10 6.32 -17.87
N PRO A 868 15.11 7.10 -18.34
CA PRO A 868 14.29 6.69 -19.47
C PRO A 868 15.11 6.61 -20.76
N ARG A 869 14.81 5.67 -21.66
CA ARG A 869 15.48 5.57 -22.98
C ARG A 869 15.22 6.81 -23.84
N THR A 870 14.03 7.39 -23.69
CA THR A 870 13.63 8.63 -24.34
C THR A 870 13.42 9.69 -23.26
N PRO A 871 14.10 10.84 -23.33
CA PRO A 871 13.91 11.91 -22.35
C PRO A 871 12.43 12.30 -22.20
N ILE A 872 11.97 12.37 -20.95
CA ILE A 872 10.62 12.83 -20.63
C ILE A 872 10.67 14.36 -20.52
N GLY A 873 10.03 15.08 -21.45
CA GLY A 873 9.85 16.53 -21.32
C GLY A 873 9.61 17.30 -22.62
N GLY A 874 8.40 17.86 -22.75
CA GLY A 874 8.10 19.02 -23.60
C GLY A 874 8.42 20.35 -22.90
N ASP A 875 8.51 21.43 -23.69
CA ASP A 875 9.00 22.77 -23.31
C ASP A 875 8.51 23.29 -21.92
N PRO A 876 9.43 23.56 -20.97
CA PRO A 876 9.14 24.15 -19.66
C PRO A 876 8.35 25.46 -19.69
N ARG A 877 8.28 26.16 -20.82
CA ARG A 877 7.52 27.41 -20.97
C ARG A 877 6.01 27.22 -20.93
N ARG A 878 5.49 26.02 -21.22
CA ARG A 878 4.03 25.77 -21.19
C ARG A 878 3.46 25.54 -19.79
N ALA A 879 4.27 25.03 -18.84
CA ALA A 879 3.83 24.77 -17.46
C ALA A 879 3.53 26.05 -16.66
N ASN A 880 4.19 27.17 -17.01
CA ASN A 880 4.01 28.44 -16.32
C ASN A 880 2.96 29.36 -16.95
N ALA A 881 2.32 28.94 -18.06
CA ALA A 881 1.30 29.74 -18.73
C ALA A 881 0.14 30.17 -17.79
N PRO A 882 -0.38 29.33 -16.88
CA PRO A 882 -1.43 29.73 -15.93
C PRO A 882 -0.93 30.77 -14.91
N LEU A 883 0.32 30.64 -14.45
CA LEU A 883 0.94 31.58 -13.51
C LEU A 883 1.20 32.95 -14.15
N TYR A 884 1.67 32.98 -15.39
CA TYR A 884 1.84 34.22 -16.16
C TYR A 884 0.50 34.88 -16.49
N LEU A 885 -0.55 34.10 -16.77
CA LEU A 885 -1.90 34.62 -16.99
C LEU A 885 -2.51 35.19 -15.71
N ALA A 886 -2.31 34.54 -14.56
CA ALA A 886 -2.76 35.01 -13.25
C ALA A 886 -2.02 36.28 -12.79
N LEU A 887 -0.71 36.36 -13.05
CA LEU A 887 0.10 37.57 -12.80
C LEU A 887 -0.28 38.72 -13.73
N ALA A 888 -0.60 38.44 -15.01
CA ALA A 888 -1.08 39.45 -15.94
C ALA A 888 -2.48 39.97 -15.56
N LEU A 889 -3.39 39.08 -15.13
CA LEU A 889 -4.72 39.46 -14.66
C LEU A 889 -4.68 40.29 -13.36
N THR A 890 -3.79 39.95 -12.42
CA THR A 890 -3.61 40.74 -11.19
C THR A 890 -2.92 42.08 -11.46
N ALA A 891 -1.95 42.14 -12.36
CA ALA A 891 -1.30 43.38 -12.78
C ALA A 891 -2.26 44.35 -13.52
N VAL A 892 -3.31 43.83 -14.16
CA VAL A 892 -4.35 44.65 -14.84
C VAL A 892 -5.52 44.98 -13.91
N ALA A 893 -5.95 44.05 -13.05
CA ALA A 893 -7.10 44.23 -12.16
C ALA A 893 -6.81 45.20 -11.01
N VAL A 894 -5.60 45.21 -10.45
CA VAL A 894 -5.24 46.07 -9.30
C VAL A 894 -5.24 47.56 -9.68
N PRO A 895 -4.67 47.99 -10.83
CA PRO A 895 -4.80 49.38 -11.31
C PRO A 895 -6.24 49.76 -11.66
N LEU A 896 -7.02 48.85 -12.27
CA LEU A 896 -8.41 49.13 -12.64
C LEU A 896 -9.31 49.31 -11.40
N LEU A 897 -9.12 48.51 -10.34
CA LEU A 897 -9.83 48.67 -9.07
C LEU A 897 -9.41 49.93 -8.29
N THR A 898 -8.16 50.36 -8.42
CA THR A 898 -7.70 51.63 -7.82
C THR A 898 -8.15 52.87 -8.62
N LEU A 899 -8.33 52.75 -9.94
CA LEU A 899 -8.93 53.80 -10.78
C LEU A 899 -10.45 53.90 -10.61
N TYR A 900 -11.15 52.78 -10.39
CA TYR A 900 -12.60 52.76 -10.16
C TYR A 900 -12.99 53.33 -8.78
N LYS A 901 -12.12 53.22 -7.76
CA LYS A 901 -12.32 53.87 -6.45
C LYS A 901 -11.95 55.36 -6.40
N ARG A 902 -11.45 55.94 -7.49
CA ARG A 902 -11.10 57.37 -7.61
C ARG A 902 -12.02 58.15 -8.56
N ARG A 903 -13.17 57.58 -8.94
CA ARG A 903 -14.26 58.28 -9.63
C ARG A 903 -15.49 58.39 -8.74
#